data_AF-A0A7S7MR94-F1
#
_entry.id   AF-A0A7S7MR94-F1
#
_cell.length_a   1.000
_cell.length_b   1.000
_cell.length_c   1.000
_cell.angle_alpha   90.00
_cell.angle_beta   90.00
_cell.angle_gamma   90.00
#
_symmetry.space_group_name_H-M   'P 1'
#
loop_
_entity.id
_entity.type
_entity.pdbx_description
1 polymer ?
#
loop_
_entity_poly.entity_id
_entity_poly.type
_entity_poly.pdbx_seq_one_letter_code
_entity_poly.pdbx_strand_id
1 'polypeptide(L)'
;MNMQTDSSPLLAKLIDHSRPPAPGRDDFKTALRRLNLNSVLDIVRLSERAFAEQLATYNDDDAHTVYLKAQSAAAQLETLFREQQVSSPPSSPRNKRSLPPETSATYQALFKEKWDQFCSSSSIAALDSPTAYLRALYLFALQLEENTKDTNALKLSQRRPELKDQVINQHSVSSQVPMLSIVNQILLKNIAPAKEEDTYRVLSETWYPFSLPYHLHHQQCQQGLSGDKPALGELNYRISRQLPLAGETSTYGQVGEQNNEVQCQLSGLSPNQQTMLKAKWVTETEVEKEEKVKKFHLQFYNWTIDQTGPEKLTDFLNHTQLDADQLQALLAQQTQSPRQSPNCKQNPGLAYGACYINGTTTPAISLDNAKLTHVSLERFDRLQRMIRLQRWLGLPFAQLDTLIVSAMRCEGHRNSTLQITHNTLRALGVFCYLSKRYTLQAEEFAALLHQLPVHASGDRMSLFDQVFNRTGSALPPLYLDSATFDGTTRQQLCAGLGLQDTQDSLQLLIPPDQPATRTIETISKIYRQARIARLFGLSVVECRQLVQMLGNANFLMQLRNPTLRNKPKGTTDFLDMLMHLEWASRWFKENGSSLTLLRRQLLLDSQVQDPIINQLLKEFASYDQASLSKALQLLDLPQQPGDEKDRLPAVDWESLAYAALQRMRPNNSIEMALDQVLSSVQISTMPARTTTLIDRAKPKFNTLLSNARDELWTLYLRLKEITQAVLHAPNNANGYQKYDNDYHFLRLYAPAATPLQTLSYLILRLPHAADILQLPLSPQALHQFLVNPHWLASKYRASSLLELTPYNLYLMQQFKHCIHHCGLTEEQLLNYFEHANTLPNGATQNTSEETNERLAQLLGWSASEIDVFSSQLKPPRITSMNRLDWVLRCRQASIDTGLPANMLIKASELKADSALADWKSVGEAVTSAYP
;
A
#
# COMPACT_ATOMS: atom_id res chain seq x y z
N MET A 1 38.19 -36.06 -61.03
CA MET A 1 38.08 -35.61 -62.43
C MET A 1 38.61 -34.19 -62.48
N ASN A 2 39.76 -33.98 -63.14
CA ASN A 2 40.40 -32.67 -63.29
C ASN A 2 39.52 -31.78 -64.18
N MET A 3 38.78 -30.85 -63.57
CA MET A 3 38.07 -29.82 -64.32
C MET A 3 39.07 -28.81 -64.84
N GLN A 4 39.17 -28.73 -66.18
CA GLN A 4 39.81 -27.62 -66.86
C GLN A 4 39.21 -26.31 -66.32
N THR A 5 40.09 -25.36 -66.04
CA THR A 5 39.74 -24.00 -65.61
C THR A 5 39.14 -23.25 -66.79
N ASP A 6 37.88 -23.52 -67.08
CA ASP A 6 37.07 -22.76 -68.03
C ASP A 6 36.95 -21.32 -67.53
N SER A 7 37.88 -20.48 -67.98
CA SER A 7 37.71 -19.03 -67.92
C SER A 7 36.42 -18.71 -68.67
N SER A 8 35.43 -18.14 -67.97
CA SER A 8 34.15 -17.82 -68.58
C SER A 8 34.38 -17.04 -69.90
N PRO A 9 33.78 -17.46 -71.03
CA PRO A 9 34.04 -16.86 -72.34
C PRO A 9 33.65 -15.38 -72.41
N LEU A 10 32.87 -14.90 -71.43
CA LEU A 10 32.48 -13.50 -71.28
C LEU A 10 33.57 -12.65 -70.62
N LEU A 11 34.30 -13.16 -69.62
CA LEU A 11 35.42 -12.42 -69.03
C LEU A 11 36.54 -12.16 -70.05
N ALA A 12 36.80 -13.14 -70.91
CA ALA A 12 37.78 -13.03 -72.00
C ALA A 12 37.40 -11.98 -73.07
N LYS A 13 36.15 -11.51 -73.07
CA LYS A 13 35.63 -10.49 -74.00
C LYS A 13 35.57 -9.08 -73.40
N LEU A 14 35.89 -8.91 -72.11
CA LEU A 14 35.83 -7.60 -71.45
C LEU A 14 36.95 -6.67 -71.94
N ILE A 15 38.14 -7.20 -72.23
CA ILE A 15 39.27 -6.43 -72.75
C ILE A 15 39.84 -7.15 -73.98
N ASP A 16 40.16 -6.38 -75.01
CA ASP A 16 40.91 -6.88 -76.17
C ASP A 16 42.41 -6.84 -75.81
N HIS A 17 43.03 -8.00 -75.60
CA HIS A 17 44.42 -8.15 -75.15
C HIS A 17 45.46 -7.81 -76.24
N SER A 18 45.40 -6.59 -76.78
CA SER A 18 46.29 -6.14 -77.85
C SER A 18 47.61 -5.54 -77.34
N ARG A 19 47.74 -5.28 -76.03
CA ARG A 19 48.95 -4.71 -75.41
C ARG A 19 49.47 -5.59 -74.26
N PRO A 20 50.78 -5.89 -74.19
CA PRO A 20 51.37 -6.59 -73.05
C PRO A 20 51.32 -5.73 -71.78
N PRO A 21 51.20 -6.33 -70.58
CA PRO A 21 51.12 -5.58 -69.32
C PRO A 21 52.41 -4.79 -69.07
N ALA A 22 52.28 -3.66 -68.36
CA ALA A 22 53.41 -2.85 -67.94
C ALA A 22 54.40 -3.67 -67.07
N PRO A 23 55.71 -3.38 -67.11
CA PRO A 23 56.71 -4.15 -66.37
C PRO A 23 56.40 -4.13 -64.86
N GLY A 24 56.17 -5.31 -64.27
CA GLY A 24 55.81 -5.48 -62.86
C GLY A 24 54.30 -5.63 -62.58
N ARG A 25 53.45 -5.58 -63.61
CA ARG A 25 51.99 -5.81 -63.51
C ARG A 25 51.58 -7.13 -64.15
N ASP A 26 50.49 -7.69 -63.68
CA ASP A 26 49.89 -8.90 -64.22
C ASP A 26 49.00 -8.59 -65.44
N ASP A 27 48.89 -9.54 -66.37
CA ASP A 27 47.86 -9.49 -67.40
C ASP A 27 46.47 -9.59 -66.76
N PHE A 28 45.47 -8.96 -67.37
CA PHE A 28 44.12 -8.84 -66.80
C PHE A 28 43.53 -10.19 -66.34
N LYS A 29 43.77 -11.28 -67.08
CA LYS A 29 43.28 -12.62 -66.74
C LYS A 29 43.95 -13.17 -65.47
N THR A 30 45.25 -12.94 -65.30
CA THR A 30 45.99 -13.34 -64.09
C THR A 30 45.65 -12.44 -62.91
N ALA A 31 45.46 -11.14 -63.13
CA ALA A 31 45.00 -10.19 -62.12
C ALA A 31 43.62 -10.57 -61.55
N LEU A 32 42.64 -10.87 -62.42
CA LEU A 32 41.32 -11.34 -61.99
C LEU A 32 41.39 -12.67 -61.20
N ARG A 33 42.25 -13.60 -61.62
CA ARG A 33 42.48 -14.86 -60.88
C ARG A 33 43.11 -14.63 -59.51
N ARG A 34 44.06 -13.70 -59.38
CA ARG A 34 44.65 -13.31 -58.08
C ARG A 34 43.65 -12.62 -57.17
N LEU A 35 42.73 -11.84 -57.74
CA LEU A 35 41.60 -11.20 -57.05
C LEU A 35 40.43 -12.17 -56.77
N ASN A 36 40.52 -13.44 -57.15
CA ASN A 36 39.44 -14.45 -57.06
C ASN A 36 38.13 -14.04 -57.78
N LEU A 37 38.20 -13.19 -58.80
CA LEU A 37 37.05 -12.78 -59.62
C LEU A 37 36.90 -13.73 -60.83
N ASN A 38 35.92 -14.65 -60.76
CA ASN A 38 35.80 -15.76 -61.70
C ASN A 38 34.67 -15.60 -62.72
N SER A 39 33.80 -14.62 -62.54
CA SER A 39 32.71 -14.29 -63.45
C SER A 39 32.53 -12.78 -63.61
N VAL A 40 31.83 -12.39 -64.68
CA VAL A 40 31.41 -11.01 -64.90
C VAL A 40 30.51 -10.50 -63.75
N LEU A 41 29.74 -11.40 -63.14
CA LEU A 41 28.88 -11.09 -61.99
C LEU A 41 29.71 -10.75 -60.74
N ASP A 42 30.87 -11.36 -60.56
CA ASP A 42 31.76 -11.05 -59.42
C ASP A 42 32.33 -9.63 -59.53
N ILE A 43 32.58 -9.15 -60.76
CA ILE A 43 32.99 -7.76 -61.02
C ILE A 43 31.85 -6.79 -60.65
N VAL A 44 30.63 -7.06 -61.11
CA VAL A 44 29.46 -6.18 -60.90
C VAL A 44 28.98 -6.18 -59.44
N ARG A 45 29.30 -7.21 -58.64
CA ARG A 45 29.03 -7.24 -57.19
C ARG A 45 29.83 -6.21 -56.40
N LEU A 46 30.99 -5.81 -56.90
CA LEU A 46 31.79 -4.74 -56.32
C LEU A 46 31.27 -3.38 -56.81
N SER A 47 31.47 -2.33 -56.02
CA SER A 47 31.31 -0.98 -56.54
C SER A 47 32.42 -0.68 -57.56
N GLU A 48 32.14 0.14 -58.56
CA GLU A 48 33.14 0.53 -59.57
C GLU A 48 34.45 1.02 -58.95
N ARG A 49 34.35 1.81 -57.87
CA ARG A 49 35.52 2.29 -57.11
C ARG A 49 36.28 1.16 -56.43
N ALA A 50 35.58 0.24 -55.77
CA ALA A 50 36.23 -0.89 -55.10
C ALA A 50 36.90 -1.83 -56.11
N PHE A 51 36.25 -2.07 -57.25
CA PHE A 51 36.84 -2.82 -58.35
C PHE A 51 38.07 -2.11 -58.93
N ALA A 52 38.00 -0.79 -59.13
CA ALA A 52 39.14 -0.01 -59.61
C ALA A 52 40.32 -0.02 -58.62
N GLU A 53 40.06 0.12 -57.33
CA GLU A 53 41.08 0.02 -56.27
C GLU A 53 41.72 -1.37 -56.24
N GLN A 54 40.92 -2.44 -56.32
CA GLN A 54 41.41 -3.82 -56.33
C GLN A 54 42.18 -4.15 -57.62
N LEU A 55 41.67 -3.76 -58.78
CA LEU A 55 42.33 -4.01 -60.06
C LEU A 55 43.68 -3.28 -60.13
N ALA A 56 43.73 -2.03 -59.67
CA ALA A 56 44.93 -1.19 -59.65
C ALA A 56 46.08 -1.76 -58.82
N THR A 57 45.83 -2.74 -57.93
CA THR A 57 46.90 -3.43 -57.19
C THR A 57 47.70 -4.39 -58.07
N TYR A 58 47.10 -4.98 -59.10
CA TYR A 58 47.73 -6.00 -59.95
C TYR A 58 47.85 -5.61 -61.42
N ASN A 59 47.01 -4.70 -61.92
CA ASN A 59 46.87 -4.38 -63.35
C ASN A 59 46.52 -2.89 -63.56
N ASP A 60 46.95 -2.31 -64.69
CA ASP A 60 46.78 -0.88 -65.02
C ASP A 60 45.71 -0.63 -66.11
N ASP A 61 44.92 -1.65 -66.47
CA ASP A 61 43.84 -1.50 -67.44
C ASP A 61 42.73 -0.59 -66.90
N ASP A 62 42.01 0.06 -67.81
CA ASP A 62 40.95 1.01 -67.46
C ASP A 62 39.77 0.29 -66.81
N ALA A 63 39.78 0.28 -65.47
CA ALA A 63 38.77 -0.34 -64.64
C ALA A 63 37.36 0.17 -64.93
N HIS A 64 37.19 1.43 -65.36
CA HIS A 64 35.88 2.00 -65.70
C HIS A 64 35.29 1.30 -66.93
N THR A 65 36.07 1.17 -68.00
CA THR A 65 35.61 0.53 -69.25
C THR A 65 35.29 -0.95 -69.06
N VAL A 66 36.09 -1.64 -68.25
CA VAL A 66 35.90 -3.04 -67.89
C VAL A 66 34.62 -3.21 -67.09
N TYR A 67 34.39 -2.34 -66.11
CA TYR A 67 33.21 -2.38 -65.27
C TYR A 67 31.93 -2.13 -66.09
N LEU A 68 31.94 -1.18 -67.02
CA LEU A 68 30.80 -0.92 -67.91
C LEU A 68 30.49 -2.11 -68.83
N LYS A 69 31.51 -2.73 -69.43
CA LYS A 69 31.31 -3.94 -70.25
C LYS A 69 30.81 -5.11 -69.42
N ALA A 70 31.32 -5.24 -68.19
CA ALA A 70 30.87 -6.26 -67.26
C ALA A 70 29.40 -6.04 -66.88
N GLN A 71 29.01 -4.81 -66.60
CA GLN A 71 27.61 -4.43 -66.32
C GLN A 71 26.69 -4.75 -67.51
N SER A 72 27.11 -4.42 -68.74
CA SER A 72 26.34 -4.76 -69.95
C SER A 72 26.18 -6.26 -70.15
N ALA A 73 27.25 -7.04 -69.95
CA ALA A 73 27.20 -8.49 -70.11
C ALA A 73 26.40 -9.16 -68.98
N ALA A 74 26.47 -8.63 -67.76
CA ALA A 74 25.62 -9.07 -66.64
C ALA A 74 24.13 -8.81 -66.93
N ALA A 75 23.78 -7.63 -67.45
CA ALA A 75 22.40 -7.31 -67.82
C ALA A 75 21.85 -8.24 -68.93
N GLN A 76 22.68 -8.59 -69.92
CA GLN A 76 22.32 -9.56 -70.96
C GLN A 76 22.09 -10.96 -70.39
N LEU A 77 22.99 -11.43 -69.53
CA LEU A 77 22.83 -12.71 -68.84
C LEU A 77 21.57 -12.74 -67.98
N GLU A 78 21.28 -11.66 -67.27
CA GLU A 78 20.08 -11.54 -66.44
C GLU A 78 18.81 -11.57 -67.30
N THR A 79 18.81 -10.90 -68.44
CA THR A 79 17.70 -10.93 -69.40
C THR A 79 17.45 -12.35 -69.92
N LEU A 80 18.50 -13.03 -70.39
CA LEU A 80 18.42 -14.42 -70.87
C LEU A 80 17.98 -15.39 -69.76
N PHE A 81 18.44 -15.18 -68.54
CA PHE A 81 18.06 -15.99 -67.40
C PHE A 81 16.59 -15.80 -67.03
N ARG A 82 16.09 -14.55 -67.01
CA ARG A 82 14.67 -14.24 -66.79
C ARG A 82 13.79 -14.86 -67.88
N GLU A 83 14.21 -14.78 -69.14
CA GLU A 83 13.54 -15.44 -70.26
C GLU A 83 13.46 -16.96 -70.07
N GLN A 84 14.54 -17.61 -69.62
CA GLN A 84 14.57 -19.06 -69.35
C GLN A 84 13.75 -19.50 -68.13
N GLN A 85 13.54 -18.62 -67.15
CA GLN A 85 12.68 -18.90 -65.99
C GLN A 85 11.21 -18.84 -66.39
N VAL A 86 10.80 -17.75 -67.06
CA VAL A 86 9.41 -17.51 -67.43
C VAL A 86 8.97 -18.42 -68.59
N SER A 87 9.88 -18.76 -69.51
CA SER A 87 9.59 -19.60 -70.67
C SER A 87 10.16 -21.01 -70.56
N SER A 88 9.45 -21.99 -71.10
CA SER A 88 10.02 -23.31 -71.36
C SER A 88 11.16 -23.23 -72.38
N PRO A 89 12.24 -24.05 -72.27
CA PRO A 89 13.27 -24.09 -73.31
C PRO A 89 12.60 -24.37 -74.67
N PRO A 90 13.07 -23.74 -75.77
CA PRO A 90 12.49 -24.00 -77.08
C PRO A 90 12.53 -25.50 -77.32
N SER A 91 11.35 -26.09 -77.55
CA SER A 91 11.27 -27.49 -77.94
C SER A 91 12.18 -27.67 -79.15
N SER A 92 13.14 -28.61 -79.03
CA SER A 92 14.06 -29.07 -80.07
C SER A 92 13.45 -28.92 -81.48
N PRO A 93 14.19 -28.41 -82.49
CA PRO A 93 13.62 -27.96 -83.75
C PRO A 93 12.68 -29.03 -84.31
N ARG A 94 11.37 -28.74 -84.24
CA ARG A 94 10.32 -29.69 -84.60
C ARG A 94 10.48 -30.09 -86.07
N ASN A 95 10.57 -31.39 -86.31
CA ASN A 95 10.45 -32.01 -87.62
C ASN A 95 9.24 -31.42 -88.37
N LYS A 96 9.51 -30.90 -89.58
CA LYS A 96 8.51 -30.42 -90.53
C LYS A 96 7.62 -31.59 -90.98
N ARG A 97 6.52 -31.87 -90.29
CA ARG A 97 5.30 -32.42 -90.91
C ARG A 97 4.09 -32.37 -89.97
N SER A 98 3.07 -31.66 -90.48
CA SER A 98 1.62 -31.79 -90.25
C SER A 98 1.04 -31.58 -88.84
N LEU A 99 0.21 -30.53 -88.70
CA LEU A 99 -1.19 -30.51 -88.20
C LEU A 99 -1.77 -29.07 -88.35
N PRO A 100 -3.11 -28.88 -88.35
CA PRO A 100 -3.86 -27.81 -89.04
C PRO A 100 -3.84 -26.46 -88.28
N PRO A 101 -4.38 -25.37 -88.87
CA PRO A 101 -4.38 -24.06 -88.25
C PRO A 101 -5.46 -24.01 -87.16
N GLU A 102 -5.10 -24.38 -85.93
CA GLU A 102 -5.90 -23.94 -84.78
C GLU A 102 -5.57 -22.46 -84.51
N THR A 103 -6.35 -21.62 -85.17
CA THR A 103 -6.76 -20.30 -84.71
C THR A 103 -7.27 -20.37 -83.28
N SER A 104 -6.36 -20.31 -82.32
CA SER A 104 -6.44 -19.22 -81.36
C SER A 104 -5.01 -18.83 -81.01
N ALA A 105 -4.67 -17.56 -81.23
CA ALA A 105 -3.56 -16.93 -80.52
C ALA A 105 -3.94 -16.84 -79.04
N THR A 106 -4.14 -17.98 -78.38
CA THR A 106 -4.33 -18.03 -76.94
C THR A 106 -2.97 -17.76 -76.31
N TYR A 107 -2.98 -16.87 -75.33
CA TYR A 107 -1.77 -16.42 -74.64
C TYR A 107 -0.89 -17.60 -74.18
N GLN A 108 -1.49 -18.69 -73.67
CA GLN A 108 -0.79 -19.92 -73.24
C GLN A 108 -0.10 -20.71 -74.38
N ALA A 109 -0.56 -20.61 -75.63
CA ALA A 109 0.05 -21.29 -76.77
C ALA A 109 1.27 -20.52 -77.31
N LEU A 110 1.24 -19.18 -77.21
CA LEU A 110 2.32 -18.27 -77.61
C LEU A 110 3.40 -18.15 -76.53
N PHE A 111 2.98 -18.08 -75.27
CA PHE A 111 3.83 -17.95 -74.09
C PHE A 111 3.67 -19.22 -73.26
N LYS A 112 4.63 -20.16 -73.41
CA LYS A 112 4.69 -21.42 -72.65
C LYS A 112 5.21 -21.17 -71.23
N GLU A 113 4.44 -20.39 -70.49
CA GLU A 113 4.73 -19.99 -69.13
C GLU A 113 4.77 -21.22 -68.21
N LYS A 114 5.82 -21.31 -67.39
CA LYS A 114 5.93 -22.36 -66.37
C LYS A 114 5.03 -22.03 -65.18
N TRP A 115 3.74 -22.31 -65.28
CA TRP A 115 2.74 -22.00 -64.24
C TRP A 115 3.13 -22.50 -62.84
N ASP A 116 3.91 -23.59 -62.73
CA ASP A 116 4.45 -24.11 -61.47
C ASP A 116 5.43 -23.15 -60.76
N GLN A 117 5.96 -22.14 -61.45
CA GLN A 117 6.85 -21.11 -60.92
C GLN A 117 6.12 -19.80 -60.59
N PHE A 118 4.81 -19.71 -60.87
CA PHE A 118 3.99 -18.57 -60.52
C PHE A 118 3.32 -18.81 -59.16
N CYS A 119 3.10 -17.73 -58.43
CA CYS A 119 2.37 -17.76 -57.17
C CYS A 119 1.34 -16.62 -57.16
N SER A 120 0.36 -16.71 -56.24
CA SER A 120 -0.56 -15.61 -55.99
C SER A 120 0.20 -14.33 -55.60
N SER A 121 -0.29 -13.16 -55.99
CA SER A 121 0.28 -11.87 -55.56
C SER A 121 0.25 -11.68 -54.04
N SER A 122 -0.65 -12.38 -53.34
CA SER A 122 -0.71 -12.42 -51.88
C SER A 122 0.20 -13.46 -51.23
N SER A 123 0.94 -14.25 -52.02
CA SER A 123 1.84 -15.29 -51.52
C SER A 123 3.13 -14.70 -50.96
N ILE A 124 3.66 -15.31 -49.88
CA ILE A 124 5.00 -15.01 -49.36
C ILE A 124 6.12 -15.31 -50.38
N ALA A 125 5.83 -16.15 -51.38
CA ALA A 125 6.77 -16.50 -52.45
C ALA A 125 6.77 -15.47 -53.59
N ALA A 126 5.88 -14.47 -53.57
CA ALA A 126 5.84 -13.44 -54.59
C ALA A 126 7.12 -12.60 -54.56
N LEU A 127 7.64 -12.26 -55.73
CA LEU A 127 8.89 -11.52 -55.89
C LEU A 127 8.80 -10.08 -55.37
N ASP A 128 7.59 -9.52 -55.36
CA ASP A 128 7.21 -8.21 -54.84
C ASP A 128 6.60 -8.28 -53.43
N SER A 129 6.67 -9.44 -52.77
CA SER A 129 6.19 -9.60 -51.40
C SER A 129 7.03 -8.79 -50.40
N PRO A 130 6.46 -8.41 -49.23
CA PRO A 130 7.21 -7.83 -48.13
C PRO A 130 8.39 -8.71 -47.67
N THR A 131 8.25 -10.04 -47.80
CA THR A 131 9.30 -11.02 -47.51
C THR A 131 10.47 -10.91 -48.47
N ALA A 132 10.21 -10.80 -49.76
CA ALA A 132 11.26 -10.60 -50.77
C ALA A 132 12.00 -9.29 -50.53
N TYR A 133 11.26 -8.23 -50.18
CA TYR A 133 11.84 -6.95 -49.79
C TYR A 133 12.72 -7.04 -48.53
N LEU A 134 12.24 -7.70 -47.46
CA LEU A 134 13.01 -7.92 -46.23
C LEU A 134 14.32 -8.67 -46.51
N ARG A 135 14.28 -9.72 -47.35
CA ARG A 135 15.47 -10.46 -47.76
C ARG A 135 16.46 -9.57 -48.51
N ALA A 136 15.96 -8.76 -49.44
CA ALA A 136 16.81 -7.81 -50.18
C ALA A 136 17.49 -6.81 -49.24
N LEU A 137 16.75 -6.25 -48.27
CA LEU A 137 17.29 -5.35 -47.25
C LEU A 137 18.35 -6.03 -46.37
N TYR A 138 18.12 -7.27 -45.96
CA TYR A 138 19.08 -8.02 -45.14
C TYR A 138 20.40 -8.26 -45.89
N LEU A 139 20.34 -8.70 -47.15
CA LEU A 139 21.52 -8.89 -47.98
C LEU A 139 22.24 -7.57 -48.26
N PHE A 140 21.50 -6.49 -48.52
CA PHE A 140 22.07 -5.17 -48.69
C PHE A 140 22.78 -4.67 -47.43
N ALA A 141 22.20 -4.88 -46.25
CA ALA A 141 22.84 -4.54 -44.98
C ALA A 141 24.15 -5.32 -44.77
N LEU A 142 24.18 -6.62 -45.08
CA LEU A 142 25.41 -7.42 -45.00
C LEU A 142 26.49 -6.92 -45.97
N GLN A 143 26.10 -6.53 -47.18
CA GLN A 143 27.04 -5.95 -48.16
C GLN A 143 27.62 -4.62 -47.66
N LEU A 144 26.82 -3.78 -46.99
CA LEU A 144 27.31 -2.55 -46.36
C LEU A 144 28.33 -2.85 -45.26
N GLU A 145 28.10 -3.89 -44.46
CA GLU A 145 29.00 -4.33 -43.39
C GLU A 145 30.33 -4.91 -43.90
N GLU A 146 30.35 -5.50 -45.09
CA GLU A 146 31.59 -5.95 -45.73
C GLU A 146 32.44 -4.80 -46.29
N ASN A 147 31.80 -3.68 -46.64
CA ASN A 147 32.46 -2.52 -47.26
C ASN A 147 33.00 -1.50 -46.23
N THR A 148 32.69 -1.64 -44.95
CA THR A 148 33.20 -0.74 -43.90
C THR A 148 34.65 -1.09 -43.55
N LYS A 149 35.52 -0.07 -43.55
CA LYS A 149 36.93 -0.16 -43.10
C LYS A 149 37.09 0.03 -41.59
N ASP A 150 36.01 0.39 -40.87
CA ASP A 150 36.03 0.60 -39.42
C ASP A 150 35.92 -0.73 -38.68
N THR A 151 36.96 -1.09 -37.93
CA THR A 151 37.00 -2.31 -37.10
C THR A 151 36.03 -2.25 -35.92
N ASN A 152 35.53 -1.07 -35.55
CA ASN A 152 34.57 -0.87 -34.47
C ASN A 152 33.10 -0.91 -34.94
N ALA A 153 32.85 -1.15 -36.23
CA ALA A 153 31.50 -1.23 -36.76
C ALA A 153 30.71 -2.40 -36.14
N LEU A 154 29.66 -2.08 -35.37
CA LEU A 154 28.74 -3.05 -34.76
C LEU A 154 27.90 -3.75 -35.83
N LYS A 155 28.18 -5.03 -36.08
CA LYS A 155 27.51 -5.82 -37.12
C LYS A 155 26.07 -6.15 -36.75
N LEU A 156 25.22 -6.39 -37.75
CA LEU A 156 23.81 -6.73 -37.57
C LEU A 156 23.67 -8.05 -36.82
N SER A 157 24.55 -9.01 -37.12
CA SER A 157 24.62 -10.30 -36.42
C SER A 157 25.01 -10.18 -34.94
N GLN A 158 25.73 -9.12 -34.55
CA GLN A 158 26.08 -8.85 -33.15
C GLN A 158 24.94 -8.12 -32.43
N ARG A 159 24.27 -7.19 -33.11
CA ARG A 159 23.16 -6.40 -32.56
C ARG A 159 21.88 -7.22 -32.40
N ARG A 160 21.58 -8.09 -33.37
CA ARG A 160 20.34 -8.86 -33.52
C ARG A 160 20.64 -10.25 -34.10
N PRO A 161 21.29 -11.15 -33.34
CA PRO A 161 21.69 -12.47 -33.81
C PRO A 161 20.50 -13.31 -34.32
N GLU A 162 19.32 -13.13 -33.73
CA GLU A 162 18.13 -13.91 -34.03
C GLU A 162 17.53 -13.64 -35.42
N LEU A 163 17.83 -12.49 -36.05
CA LEU A 163 17.30 -12.19 -37.39
C LEU A 163 17.83 -13.16 -38.45
N LYS A 164 19.02 -13.73 -38.24
CA LYS A 164 19.62 -14.70 -39.15
C LYS A 164 18.87 -16.04 -39.13
N ASP A 165 18.43 -16.46 -37.94
CA ASP A 165 17.82 -17.78 -37.71
C ASP A 165 16.28 -17.72 -37.77
N GLN A 166 15.70 -16.53 -37.99
CA GLN A 166 14.26 -16.32 -38.04
C GLN A 166 13.64 -17.01 -39.27
N VAL A 167 12.74 -17.97 -39.00
CA VAL A 167 12.02 -18.68 -40.06
C VAL A 167 10.95 -17.79 -40.68
N ILE A 168 11.01 -17.62 -41.99
CA ILE A 168 10.01 -16.89 -42.76
C ILE A 168 8.89 -17.86 -43.17
N ASN A 169 7.71 -17.70 -42.58
CA ASN A 169 6.50 -18.46 -42.89
C ASN A 169 5.27 -17.54 -42.82
N GLN A 170 4.09 -18.06 -43.16
CA GLN A 170 2.86 -17.27 -43.17
C GLN A 170 2.57 -16.60 -41.81
N HIS A 171 2.84 -17.31 -40.72
CA HIS A 171 2.64 -16.81 -39.36
C HIS A 171 3.61 -15.67 -39.03
N SER A 172 4.91 -15.80 -39.27
CA SER A 172 5.89 -14.74 -38.99
C SER A 172 5.72 -13.48 -39.83
N VAL A 173 5.12 -13.58 -41.03
CA VAL A 173 4.85 -12.42 -41.90
C VAL A 173 3.51 -11.75 -41.59
N SER A 174 2.48 -12.53 -41.26
CA SER A 174 1.10 -12.02 -41.19
C SER A 174 0.58 -11.84 -39.75
N SER A 175 1.19 -12.50 -38.75
CA SER A 175 0.77 -12.34 -37.35
C SER A 175 1.04 -10.93 -36.85
N GLN A 176 0.02 -10.32 -36.23
CA GLN A 176 0.16 -9.03 -35.58
C GLN A 176 0.73 -9.24 -34.17
N VAL A 177 1.86 -8.60 -33.88
CA VAL A 177 2.52 -8.65 -32.57
C VAL A 177 2.75 -7.23 -32.06
N PRO A 178 2.47 -6.92 -30.79
CA PRO A 178 2.77 -5.61 -30.21
C PRO A 178 4.26 -5.29 -30.28
N MET A 179 4.62 -4.12 -30.85
CA MET A 179 6.01 -3.69 -30.99
C MET A 179 6.79 -3.72 -29.67
N LEU A 180 6.13 -3.31 -28.57
CA LEU A 180 6.75 -3.29 -27.25
C LEU A 180 7.13 -4.69 -26.73
N SER A 181 6.37 -5.73 -27.10
CA SER A 181 6.70 -7.11 -26.72
C SER A 181 8.02 -7.54 -27.35
N ILE A 182 8.24 -7.17 -28.61
CA ILE A 182 9.47 -7.47 -29.34
C ILE A 182 10.65 -6.77 -28.66
N VAL A 183 10.48 -5.48 -28.33
CA VAL A 183 11.52 -4.69 -27.63
C VAL A 183 11.87 -5.33 -26.29
N ASN A 184 10.88 -5.68 -25.46
CA ASN A 184 11.12 -6.30 -24.16
C ASN A 184 11.81 -7.66 -24.29
N GLN A 185 11.40 -8.50 -25.24
CA GLN A 185 12.05 -9.79 -25.50
C GLN A 185 13.52 -9.63 -25.88
N ILE A 186 13.85 -8.64 -26.71
CA ILE A 186 15.24 -8.35 -27.10
C ILE A 186 16.04 -7.87 -25.88
N LEU A 187 15.49 -6.94 -25.10
CA LEU A 187 16.15 -6.42 -23.91
C LEU A 187 16.41 -7.53 -22.87
N LEU A 188 15.42 -8.38 -22.60
CA LEU A 188 15.55 -9.48 -21.65
C LEU A 188 16.63 -10.47 -22.06
N LYS A 189 16.68 -10.85 -23.35
CA LYS A 189 17.74 -11.73 -23.88
C LYS A 189 19.15 -11.14 -23.75
N ASN A 190 19.27 -9.81 -23.83
CA ASN A 190 20.55 -9.12 -23.73
C ASN A 190 21.00 -8.89 -22.28
N ILE A 191 20.06 -8.79 -21.32
CA ILE A 191 20.38 -8.53 -19.91
C ILE A 191 20.92 -9.80 -19.22
N ALA A 192 20.44 -11.00 -19.57
CA ALA A 192 20.94 -12.24 -18.97
C ALA A 192 21.04 -13.40 -19.99
N PRO A 193 22.13 -14.20 -19.96
CA PRO A 193 22.19 -15.49 -20.65
C PRO A 193 21.40 -16.61 -19.93
N ALA A 194 20.68 -16.30 -18.84
CA ALA A 194 19.96 -17.23 -17.97
C ALA A 194 18.43 -16.99 -17.95
N LYS A 195 17.68 -17.83 -17.20
CA LYS A 195 16.20 -17.84 -17.12
C LYS A 195 15.62 -16.45 -16.77
N GLU A 196 14.44 -16.14 -17.30
CA GLU A 196 13.74 -14.85 -17.08
C GLU A 196 13.55 -14.49 -15.58
N GLU A 197 13.34 -15.49 -14.72
CA GLU A 197 13.16 -15.29 -13.27
C GLU A 197 14.39 -14.68 -12.59
N ASP A 198 15.59 -15.07 -13.02
CA ASP A 198 16.83 -14.49 -12.48
C ASP A 198 16.98 -13.02 -12.87
N THR A 199 16.48 -12.64 -14.05
CA THR A 199 16.53 -11.25 -14.54
C THR A 199 15.65 -10.34 -13.69
N TYR A 200 14.41 -10.73 -13.42
CA TYR A 200 13.50 -9.90 -12.62
C TYR A 200 13.92 -9.80 -11.15
N ARG A 201 14.60 -10.82 -10.62
CA ARG A 201 15.25 -10.73 -9.30
C ARG A 201 16.39 -9.71 -9.32
N VAL A 202 17.25 -9.73 -10.32
CA VAL A 202 18.33 -8.74 -10.44
C VAL A 202 17.76 -7.32 -10.56
N LEU A 203 16.69 -7.12 -11.34
CA LEU A 203 16.03 -5.82 -11.49
C LEU A 203 15.38 -5.30 -10.21
N SER A 204 14.92 -6.18 -9.31
CA SER A 204 14.35 -5.76 -8.03
C SER A 204 15.41 -5.41 -6.98
N GLU A 205 16.63 -5.95 -7.13
CA GLU A 205 17.76 -5.72 -6.22
C GLU A 205 18.74 -4.64 -6.70
N THR A 206 18.62 -4.20 -7.95
CA THR A 206 19.48 -3.17 -8.55
C THR A 206 18.96 -1.76 -8.24
N TRP A 207 19.87 -0.83 -7.95
CA TRP A 207 19.53 0.55 -7.56
C TRP A 207 19.82 1.60 -8.63
N TYR A 208 20.77 1.39 -9.54
CA TYR A 208 21.03 2.29 -10.65
C TYR A 208 20.61 1.65 -11.99
N PRO A 209 19.94 2.38 -12.91
CA PRO A 209 19.58 3.80 -12.85
C PRO A 209 18.46 4.12 -11.84
N PHE A 210 18.22 5.41 -11.56
CA PHE A 210 17.21 5.89 -10.60
C PHE A 210 15.74 5.52 -10.91
N SER A 211 15.47 4.89 -12.06
CA SER A 211 14.19 4.26 -12.37
C SER A 211 13.98 2.91 -11.68
N LEU A 212 15.05 2.27 -11.20
CA LEU A 212 15.04 1.02 -10.45
C LEU A 212 14.90 1.28 -8.94
N PRO A 213 14.49 0.29 -8.12
CA PRO A 213 14.24 -1.12 -8.43
C PRO A 213 12.89 -1.36 -9.12
N TYR A 214 12.83 -2.40 -9.96
CA TYR A 214 11.59 -2.88 -10.57
C TYR A 214 11.23 -4.26 -10.04
N HIS A 215 10.12 -4.34 -9.29
CA HIS A 215 9.61 -5.61 -8.75
C HIS A 215 8.36 -6.05 -9.54
N LEU A 216 8.54 -6.98 -10.49
CA LEU A 216 7.50 -7.42 -11.41
C LEU A 216 6.21 -7.86 -10.71
N HIS A 217 6.29 -8.80 -9.77
CA HIS A 217 5.09 -9.38 -9.15
C HIS A 217 4.32 -8.41 -8.24
N HIS A 218 5.03 -7.53 -7.53
CA HIS A 218 4.40 -6.40 -6.83
C HIS A 218 3.67 -5.48 -7.82
N GLN A 219 4.28 -5.17 -8.97
CA GLN A 219 3.63 -4.35 -10.00
C GLN A 219 2.38 -5.04 -10.56
N GLN A 220 2.40 -6.37 -10.76
CA GLN A 220 1.23 -7.15 -11.15
C GLN A 220 0.10 -7.01 -10.12
N CYS A 221 0.41 -7.16 -8.82
CA CYS A 221 -0.56 -6.95 -7.76
C CYS A 221 -1.12 -5.52 -7.78
N GLN A 222 -0.26 -4.50 -7.90
CA GLN A 222 -0.68 -3.09 -7.88
C GLN A 222 -1.56 -2.73 -9.08
N GLN A 223 -1.23 -3.23 -10.27
CA GLN A 223 -2.01 -2.99 -11.48
C GLN A 223 -3.33 -3.76 -11.47
N GLY A 224 -3.32 -5.03 -11.09
CA GLY A 224 -4.54 -5.85 -11.08
C GLY A 224 -5.51 -5.52 -9.94
N LEU A 225 -5.03 -4.90 -8.86
CA LEU A 225 -5.83 -4.29 -7.78
C LEU A 225 -5.97 -2.77 -7.93
N SER A 226 -5.81 -2.23 -9.14
CA SER A 226 -5.98 -0.80 -9.40
C SER A 226 -7.46 -0.40 -9.55
N GLY A 227 -7.71 0.91 -9.72
CA GLY A 227 -9.08 1.45 -9.82
C GLY A 227 -9.83 1.42 -8.49
N ASP A 228 -11.07 0.92 -8.54
CA ASP A 228 -12.00 0.85 -7.41
C ASP A 228 -11.76 -0.36 -6.50
N LYS A 229 -10.87 -1.28 -6.91
CA LYS A 229 -10.51 -2.45 -6.11
C LYS A 229 -9.68 -2.05 -4.87
N PRO A 230 -9.81 -2.80 -3.77
CA PRO A 230 -8.97 -2.58 -2.59
C PRO A 230 -7.51 -2.96 -2.88
N ALA A 231 -6.60 -2.04 -2.59
CA ALA A 231 -5.16 -2.28 -2.72
C ALA A 231 -4.65 -3.27 -1.64
N LEU A 232 -3.45 -3.85 -1.82
CA LEU A 232 -2.91 -4.87 -0.90
C LEU A 232 -2.97 -4.48 0.58
N GLY A 233 -2.45 -3.31 0.97
CA GLY A 233 -2.50 -2.87 2.37
C GLY A 233 -3.93 -2.54 2.86
N GLU A 234 -4.87 -2.25 1.95
CA GLU A 234 -6.27 -2.02 2.30
C GLU A 234 -7.01 -3.32 2.56
N LEU A 235 -6.67 -4.42 1.87
CA LEU A 235 -7.25 -5.74 2.10
C LEU A 235 -7.18 -6.11 3.58
N ASN A 236 -6.00 -5.95 4.18
CA ASN A 236 -5.76 -6.15 5.60
C ASN A 236 -6.77 -5.42 6.51
N TYR A 237 -7.16 -4.19 6.17
CA TYR A 237 -8.16 -3.42 6.91
C TYR A 237 -9.60 -3.85 6.64
N ARG A 238 -9.90 -4.30 5.40
CA ARG A 238 -11.21 -4.84 5.02
C ARG A 238 -11.52 -6.16 5.71
N ILE A 239 -10.54 -7.06 5.75
CA ILE A 239 -10.67 -8.41 6.32
C ILE A 239 -10.01 -8.56 7.70
N SER A 240 -9.80 -7.44 8.41
CA SER A 240 -9.21 -7.49 9.75
C SER A 240 -10.09 -8.30 10.71
N ARG A 241 -9.47 -9.11 11.57
CA ARG A 241 -10.19 -9.89 12.58
C ARG A 241 -10.72 -9.03 13.73
N GLN A 242 -9.99 -7.97 14.06
CA GLN A 242 -10.36 -7.07 15.14
C GLN A 242 -10.70 -5.71 14.56
N LEU A 243 -11.92 -5.25 14.84
CA LEU A 243 -12.40 -3.96 14.41
C LEU A 243 -12.09 -2.89 15.47
N PRO A 244 -12.01 -1.60 15.08
CA PRO A 244 -11.73 -0.48 15.98
C PRO A 244 -12.49 -0.47 17.32
N LEU A 245 -13.74 -0.97 17.33
CA LEU A 245 -14.60 -0.95 18.51
C LEU A 245 -14.30 -2.07 19.53
N ALA A 246 -13.48 -3.07 19.19
CA ALA A 246 -13.32 -4.30 19.97
C ALA A 246 -12.39 -4.18 21.21
N GLY A 247 -11.78 -3.01 21.44
CA GLY A 247 -11.08 -2.65 22.68
C GLY A 247 -9.62 -3.13 22.81
N GLU A 248 -9.11 -3.94 21.88
CA GLU A 248 -7.71 -4.36 21.86
C GLU A 248 -6.84 -3.42 21.00
N THR A 249 -5.71 -2.99 21.55
CA THR A 249 -4.90 -1.89 21.03
C THR A 249 -4.05 -2.31 19.82
N SER A 250 -4.12 -1.53 18.74
CA SER A 250 -3.27 -1.54 17.52
C SER A 250 -3.36 -2.76 16.60
N THR A 251 -4.36 -3.60 16.80
CA THR A 251 -4.59 -4.85 16.04
C THR A 251 -5.44 -4.66 14.78
N TYR A 252 -6.08 -3.50 14.61
CA TYR A 252 -6.84 -3.19 13.41
C TYR A 252 -5.93 -3.20 12.17
N GLY A 253 -6.31 -4.00 11.16
CA GLY A 253 -5.48 -4.33 10.00
C GLY A 253 -4.79 -5.70 10.10
N GLN A 254 -4.85 -6.39 11.24
CA GLN A 254 -4.31 -7.74 11.37
C GLN A 254 -5.36 -8.79 10.97
N VAL A 255 -4.92 -9.77 10.17
CA VAL A 255 -5.75 -10.87 9.65
C VAL A 255 -5.30 -12.20 10.24
N GLY A 256 -4.07 -12.60 9.98
CA GLY A 256 -3.44 -13.79 10.54
C GLY A 256 -2.42 -13.42 11.61
N GLU A 257 -1.16 -13.70 11.32
CA GLU A 257 -0.04 -13.26 12.17
C GLU A 257 0.06 -11.73 12.25
N GLN A 258 0.72 -11.26 13.31
CA GLN A 258 0.97 -9.84 13.49
C GLN A 258 1.80 -9.28 12.33
N ASN A 259 1.18 -8.46 11.48
CA ASN A 259 1.84 -7.72 10.40
C ASN A 259 1.93 -6.24 10.79
N ASN A 260 3.15 -5.75 11.03
CA ASN A 260 3.39 -4.35 11.39
C ASN A 260 3.63 -3.44 10.16
N GLU A 261 3.64 -4.01 8.96
CA GLU A 261 3.92 -3.31 7.71
C GLU A 261 2.66 -2.94 6.94
N VAL A 262 1.48 -3.30 7.45
CA VAL A 262 0.18 -3.03 6.79
C VAL A 262 0.02 -1.57 6.38
N GLN A 263 0.32 -0.64 7.29
CA GLN A 263 0.26 0.79 6.97
C GLN A 263 1.35 1.22 5.99
N CYS A 264 2.52 0.56 5.96
CA CYS A 264 3.55 0.85 4.96
C CYS A 264 3.10 0.37 3.57
N GLN A 265 2.41 -0.76 3.48
CA GLN A 265 1.87 -1.29 2.22
C GLN A 265 0.81 -0.40 1.58
N LEU A 266 0.12 0.43 2.37
CA LEU A 266 -0.79 1.45 1.84
C LEU A 266 -0.11 2.49 0.95
N SER A 267 1.23 2.62 1.01
CA SER A 267 2.00 3.55 0.16
C SER A 267 2.10 3.09 -1.30
N GLY A 268 1.86 1.81 -1.58
CA GLY A 268 2.12 1.22 -2.90
C GLY A 268 3.61 1.07 -3.24
N LEU A 269 4.51 1.26 -2.27
CA LEU A 269 5.94 1.02 -2.47
C LEU A 269 6.25 -0.48 -2.38
N SER A 270 7.12 -0.96 -3.27
CA SER A 270 7.53 -2.36 -3.32
C SER A 270 8.36 -2.78 -2.10
N PRO A 271 8.47 -4.09 -1.81
CA PRO A 271 9.31 -4.62 -0.73
C PRO A 271 10.74 -4.05 -0.71
N ASN A 272 11.40 -4.06 -1.87
CA ASN A 272 12.76 -3.55 -2.02
C ASN A 272 12.83 -2.04 -1.76
N GLN A 273 11.85 -1.27 -2.27
CA GLN A 273 11.78 0.18 -2.03
C GLN A 273 11.65 0.49 -0.53
N GLN A 274 10.74 -0.20 0.17
CA GLN A 274 10.55 -0.03 1.61
C GLN A 274 11.81 -0.42 2.40
N THR A 275 12.45 -1.53 2.02
CA THR A 275 13.69 -2.00 2.66
C THR A 275 14.83 -1.02 2.48
N MET A 276 15.01 -0.45 1.28
CA MET A 276 16.02 0.57 1.03
C MET A 276 15.78 1.81 1.88
N LEU A 277 14.55 2.30 1.93
CA LEU A 277 14.20 3.48 2.73
C LEU A 277 14.41 3.28 4.23
N LYS A 278 14.27 2.05 4.75
CA LYS A 278 14.55 1.68 6.15
C LYS A 278 16.03 1.34 6.40
N ALA A 279 16.84 1.15 5.37
CA ALA A 279 18.23 0.74 5.53
C ALA A 279 19.03 1.79 6.31
N LYS A 280 19.90 1.32 7.23
CA LYS A 280 20.81 2.19 7.99
C LYS A 280 21.66 3.02 7.04
N TRP A 281 21.96 4.25 7.44
CA TRP A 281 22.87 5.11 6.69
C TRP A 281 24.27 4.49 6.59
N VAL A 282 24.94 4.80 5.49
CA VAL A 282 26.36 4.54 5.37
C VAL A 282 27.09 5.64 6.14
N THR A 283 27.72 5.28 7.27
CA THR A 283 28.50 6.22 8.11
C THR A 283 29.99 6.04 7.91
N GLU A 284 30.75 7.14 7.94
CA GLU A 284 32.18 7.20 7.64
C GLU A 284 33.12 6.70 8.76
N THR A 285 32.66 5.90 9.73
CA THR A 285 33.37 5.68 11.01
C THR A 285 34.30 4.45 11.11
N GLU A 286 34.41 3.55 10.13
CA GLU A 286 35.25 2.33 10.24
C GLU A 286 36.31 2.21 9.14
N VAL A 287 37.51 1.73 9.48
CA VAL A 287 38.76 1.59 8.67
C VAL A 287 38.59 0.98 7.26
N GLU A 288 37.45 0.36 6.94
CA GLU A 288 37.01 -0.07 5.60
C GLU A 288 36.42 1.08 4.73
N LYS A 289 36.79 2.34 4.99
CA LYS A 289 36.11 3.56 4.50
C LYS A 289 36.10 3.70 2.98
N GLU A 290 37.26 3.62 2.34
CA GLU A 290 37.39 4.00 0.93
C GLU A 290 36.62 3.06 0.00
N GLU A 291 36.72 1.75 0.25
CA GLU A 291 36.03 0.74 -0.56
C GLU A 291 34.51 0.80 -0.35
N LYS A 292 34.05 1.05 0.89
CA LYS A 292 32.62 1.24 1.19
C LYS A 292 32.05 2.49 0.51
N VAL A 293 32.79 3.60 0.51
CA VAL A 293 32.37 4.86 -0.14
C VAL A 293 32.32 4.71 -1.66
N LYS A 294 33.36 4.12 -2.28
CA LYS A 294 33.35 3.80 -3.71
C LYS A 294 32.20 2.87 -4.06
N LYS A 295 31.97 1.81 -3.26
CA LYS A 295 30.85 0.88 -3.45
C LYS A 295 29.50 1.58 -3.35
N PHE A 296 29.31 2.51 -2.42
CA PHE A 296 28.09 3.30 -2.30
C PHE A 296 27.85 4.15 -3.56
N HIS A 297 28.85 4.93 -3.97
CA HIS A 297 28.73 5.80 -5.14
C HIS A 297 28.54 4.99 -6.44
N LEU A 298 29.20 3.85 -6.58
CA LEU A 298 28.96 2.91 -7.67
C LEU A 298 27.53 2.35 -7.64
N GLN A 299 27.07 1.89 -6.48
CA GLN A 299 25.77 1.24 -6.34
C GLN A 299 24.58 2.19 -6.61
N PHE A 300 24.63 3.42 -6.09
CA PHE A 300 23.50 4.34 -6.16
C PHE A 300 23.59 5.39 -7.27
N TYR A 301 24.79 5.74 -7.71
CA TYR A 301 25.03 6.77 -8.73
C TYR A 301 25.77 6.23 -9.97
N ASN A 302 26.23 4.98 -9.98
CA ASN A 302 27.13 4.45 -11.02
C ASN A 302 28.37 5.32 -11.25
N TRP A 303 28.94 5.82 -10.15
CA TRP A 303 30.10 6.70 -10.15
C TRP A 303 31.38 5.91 -9.86
N THR A 304 32.36 6.02 -10.76
CA THR A 304 33.62 5.25 -10.72
C THR A 304 34.87 6.12 -10.73
N ILE A 305 34.72 7.44 -10.83
CA ILE A 305 35.85 8.36 -11.05
C ILE A 305 36.64 8.60 -9.77
N ASP A 306 35.96 8.94 -8.68
CA ASP A 306 36.57 9.30 -7.40
C ASP A 306 35.71 8.88 -6.19
N GLN A 307 36.15 9.28 -5.00
CA GLN A 307 35.50 8.94 -3.73
C GLN A 307 34.53 10.02 -3.24
N THR A 308 34.51 11.21 -3.85
CA THR A 308 33.69 12.35 -3.43
C THR A 308 32.27 12.31 -4.01
N GLY A 309 32.07 11.51 -5.06
CA GLY A 309 30.79 11.39 -5.75
C GLY A 309 30.62 12.44 -6.85
N PRO A 310 29.49 12.43 -7.57
CA PRO A 310 29.25 13.32 -8.70
C PRO A 310 28.92 14.75 -8.21
N GLU A 311 29.93 15.52 -7.80
CA GLU A 311 29.75 16.90 -7.31
C GLU A 311 29.51 17.91 -8.44
N LYS A 312 30.08 17.68 -9.63
CA LYS A 312 29.89 18.58 -10.77
C LYS A 312 28.46 18.50 -11.25
N LEU A 313 27.87 19.65 -11.57
CA LEU A 313 26.47 19.77 -12.00
C LEU A 313 26.14 18.86 -13.18
N THR A 314 26.98 18.84 -14.21
CA THR A 314 26.78 18.00 -15.40
C THR A 314 26.76 16.52 -15.04
N ASP A 315 27.68 16.09 -14.19
CA ASP A 315 27.80 14.70 -13.78
C ASP A 315 26.60 14.32 -12.89
N PHE A 316 26.26 15.17 -11.91
CA PHE A 316 25.12 14.95 -11.04
C PHE A 316 23.81 14.81 -11.82
N LEU A 317 23.53 15.73 -12.76
CA LEU A 317 22.32 15.67 -13.58
C LEU A 317 22.30 14.43 -14.47
N ASN A 318 23.43 14.06 -15.09
CA ASN A 318 23.53 12.86 -15.93
C ASN A 318 23.28 11.56 -15.12
N HIS A 319 23.90 11.43 -13.95
CA HIS A 319 23.81 10.24 -13.11
C HIS A 319 22.48 10.14 -12.35
N THR A 320 21.81 11.27 -12.06
CA THR A 320 20.50 11.28 -11.39
C THR A 320 19.34 11.33 -12.37
N GLN A 321 19.55 11.72 -13.63
CA GLN A 321 18.52 11.99 -14.64
C GLN A 321 17.52 13.07 -14.21
N LEU A 322 17.98 14.05 -13.42
CA LEU A 322 17.19 15.25 -13.11
C LEU A 322 17.41 16.30 -14.19
N ASP A 323 16.40 17.15 -14.39
CA ASP A 323 16.58 18.41 -15.12
C ASP A 323 17.00 19.55 -14.16
N ALA A 324 17.30 20.73 -14.72
CA ALA A 324 17.77 21.87 -13.95
C ALA A 324 16.70 22.44 -13.00
N ASP A 325 15.42 22.42 -13.40
CA ASP A 325 14.31 22.95 -12.61
C ASP A 325 14.00 22.03 -11.42
N GLN A 326 14.04 20.71 -11.65
CA GLN A 326 13.95 19.68 -10.63
C GLN A 326 15.09 19.78 -9.63
N LEU A 327 16.32 20.06 -10.08
CA LEU A 327 17.44 20.28 -9.16
C LEU A 327 17.22 21.53 -8.30
N GLN A 328 16.75 22.64 -8.88
CA GLN A 328 16.41 23.85 -8.11
C GLN A 328 15.32 23.56 -7.08
N ALA A 329 14.30 22.78 -7.45
CA ALA A 329 13.24 22.34 -6.55
C ALA A 329 13.74 21.43 -5.43
N LEU A 330 14.64 20.49 -5.73
CA LEU A 330 15.27 19.59 -4.76
C LEU A 330 16.10 20.36 -3.73
N LEU A 331 16.88 21.35 -4.18
CA LEU A 331 17.74 22.16 -3.32
C LEU A 331 17.00 23.32 -2.65
N ALA A 332 15.73 23.57 -3.01
CA ALA A 332 14.94 24.72 -2.61
C ALA A 332 15.67 26.05 -2.84
N GLN A 333 16.15 26.27 -4.06
CA GLN A 333 16.97 27.42 -4.44
C GLN A 333 16.33 28.24 -5.57
N GLN A 334 16.84 29.47 -5.75
CA GLN A 334 16.41 30.40 -6.78
C GLN A 334 14.89 30.60 -6.76
N THR A 335 14.19 30.26 -7.84
CA THR A 335 12.73 30.35 -7.98
C THR A 335 11.97 29.48 -6.99
N GLN A 336 12.60 28.41 -6.50
CA GLN A 336 12.04 27.45 -5.53
C GLN A 336 12.47 27.75 -4.09
N SER A 337 13.12 28.88 -3.85
CA SER A 337 13.51 29.31 -2.51
C SER A 337 12.30 29.40 -1.56
N PRO A 338 12.42 28.93 -0.30
CA PRO A 338 11.33 29.01 0.66
C PRO A 338 10.96 30.46 0.98
N ARG A 339 9.69 30.80 0.77
CA ARG A 339 9.12 32.11 1.11
C ARG A 339 8.22 31.95 2.33
N GLN A 340 8.56 32.66 3.40
CA GLN A 340 7.71 32.74 4.59
C GLN A 340 6.47 33.59 4.29
N SER A 341 5.33 33.17 4.82
CA SER A 341 4.11 33.97 4.79
C SER A 341 4.36 35.36 5.39
N PRO A 342 3.92 36.45 4.74
CA PRO A 342 4.01 37.79 5.30
C PRO A 342 3.14 37.95 6.57
N ASN A 343 2.20 37.03 6.78
CA ASN A 343 1.31 37.01 7.93
C ASN A 343 1.86 36.20 9.11
N CYS A 344 3.09 35.66 9.00
CA CYS A 344 3.76 34.96 10.09
C CYS A 344 4.98 35.77 10.58
N LYS A 345 4.93 36.27 11.82
CA LYS A 345 6.06 37.03 12.43
C LYS A 345 7.02 36.14 13.22
N GLN A 346 6.61 34.92 13.55
CA GLN A 346 7.44 33.94 14.25
C GLN A 346 8.50 33.38 13.31
N ASN A 347 9.70 33.10 13.81
CA ASN A 347 10.68 32.30 13.08
C ASN A 347 10.48 30.84 13.47
N PRO A 348 9.89 30.00 12.61
CA PRO A 348 9.54 28.64 12.99
C PRO A 348 10.77 27.70 13.01
N GLY A 349 11.96 28.16 12.58
CA GLY A 349 13.17 27.31 12.48
C GLY A 349 13.03 26.18 11.45
N LEU A 350 11.98 26.21 10.63
CA LEU A 350 11.65 25.20 9.64
C LEU A 350 12.25 25.60 8.29
N ALA A 351 13.31 24.92 7.86
CA ALA A 351 13.62 24.89 6.44
C ALA A 351 12.44 24.18 5.74
N TYR A 352 11.82 24.82 4.77
CA TYR A 352 10.83 24.21 3.89
C TYR A 352 11.55 23.82 2.59
N GLY A 353 11.07 22.81 1.86
CA GLY A 353 11.61 22.49 0.55
C GLY A 353 12.78 21.50 0.54
N ALA A 354 13.74 21.69 1.45
CA ALA A 354 14.99 20.94 1.47
C ALA A 354 15.46 20.54 2.88
N CYS A 355 14.55 20.40 3.84
CA CYS A 355 14.92 20.09 5.23
C CYS A 355 15.49 18.68 5.38
N TYR A 356 14.90 17.70 4.70
CA TYR A 356 15.32 16.31 4.77
C TYR A 356 16.71 16.12 4.17
N ILE A 357 17.01 16.72 3.01
CA ILE A 357 18.30 16.53 2.34
C ILE A 357 19.46 17.19 3.11
N ASN A 358 19.17 18.28 3.82
CA ASN A 358 20.16 18.99 4.63
C ASN A 358 20.34 18.39 6.03
N GLY A 359 19.33 17.69 6.54
CA GLY A 359 19.32 17.09 7.87
C GLY A 359 19.47 18.14 8.97
N THR A 360 20.29 17.85 9.97
CA THR A 360 20.66 18.78 11.05
C THR A 360 21.94 19.57 10.74
N THR A 361 22.57 19.31 9.60
CA THR A 361 23.89 19.85 9.25
C THR A 361 23.75 21.23 8.60
N THR A 362 24.64 22.15 8.97
CA THR A 362 24.76 23.50 8.38
C THR A 362 26.20 23.73 7.92
N PRO A 363 26.44 24.50 6.84
CA PRO A 363 25.47 25.15 5.94
C PRO A 363 24.71 24.17 5.03
N ALA A 364 23.63 24.63 4.38
CA ALA A 364 22.82 23.82 3.46
C ALA A 364 23.57 23.50 2.15
N ILE A 365 23.17 22.43 1.46
CA ILE A 365 23.70 22.07 0.14
C ILE A 365 23.39 23.21 -0.83
N SER A 366 24.40 23.67 -1.56
CA SER A 366 24.29 24.77 -2.52
C SER A 366 25.01 24.49 -3.82
N LEU A 367 24.66 25.24 -4.86
CA LEU A 367 25.36 25.22 -6.12
C LEU A 367 26.31 26.42 -6.19
N ASP A 368 27.62 26.16 -6.28
CA ASP A 368 28.66 27.17 -6.51
C ASP A 368 29.54 26.75 -7.69
N ASN A 369 29.80 27.67 -8.63
CA ASN A 369 30.62 27.42 -9.82
C ASN A 369 30.30 26.10 -10.56
N ALA A 370 29.00 25.80 -10.74
CA ALA A 370 28.50 24.56 -11.34
C ALA A 370 28.94 23.27 -10.59
N LYS A 371 29.15 23.35 -9.29
CA LYS A 371 29.41 22.23 -8.38
C LYS A 371 28.50 22.27 -7.17
N LEU A 372 28.08 21.11 -6.70
CA LEU A 372 27.39 20.94 -5.43
C LEU A 372 28.40 21.12 -4.30
N THR A 373 28.17 22.08 -3.42
CA THR A 373 28.98 22.35 -2.24
C THR A 373 28.29 21.87 -0.97
N HIS A 374 29.08 21.63 0.08
CA HIS A 374 28.61 21.11 1.36
C HIS A 374 27.94 19.74 1.25
N VAL A 375 28.31 18.93 0.27
CA VAL A 375 27.86 17.54 0.20
C VAL A 375 28.72 16.64 1.11
N SER A 376 28.15 15.50 1.49
CA SER A 376 28.80 14.44 2.29
C SER A 376 28.16 13.11 1.91
N LEU A 377 28.74 11.99 2.36
CA LEU A 377 28.17 10.67 2.10
C LEU A 377 26.71 10.55 2.59
N GLU A 378 26.42 11.06 3.79
CA GLU A 378 25.07 11.13 4.34
C GLU A 378 24.14 11.98 3.46
N ARG A 379 24.61 13.14 2.99
CA ARG A 379 23.82 14.02 2.12
C ARG A 379 23.55 13.39 0.75
N PHE A 380 24.50 12.65 0.17
CA PHE A 380 24.26 11.87 -1.02
C PHE A 380 23.26 10.72 -0.79
N ASP A 381 23.25 10.08 0.39
CA ASP A 381 22.22 9.09 0.72
C ASP A 381 20.83 9.72 0.87
N ARG A 382 20.74 10.90 1.50
CA ARG A 382 19.47 11.65 1.58
C ARG A 382 19.00 12.12 0.20
N LEU A 383 19.89 12.63 -0.64
CA LEU A 383 19.57 13.04 -2.00
C LEU A 383 19.00 11.87 -2.80
N GLN A 384 19.66 10.70 -2.79
CA GLN A 384 19.17 9.57 -3.58
C GLN A 384 17.80 9.07 -3.09
N ARG A 385 17.57 9.03 -1.78
CA ARG A 385 16.26 8.66 -1.20
C ARG A 385 15.17 9.66 -1.57
N MET A 386 15.45 10.96 -1.49
CA MET A 386 14.49 12.01 -1.84
C MET A 386 14.13 11.97 -3.33
N ILE A 387 15.12 11.84 -4.22
CA ILE A 387 14.89 11.73 -5.67
C ILE A 387 14.02 10.51 -5.99
N ARG A 388 14.32 9.36 -5.38
CA ARG A 388 13.54 8.14 -5.59
C ARG A 388 12.11 8.26 -5.06
N LEU A 389 11.94 8.74 -3.83
CA LEU A 389 10.61 8.95 -3.26
C LEU A 389 9.77 9.91 -4.11
N GLN A 390 10.37 10.98 -4.62
CA GLN A 390 9.72 11.93 -5.52
C GLN A 390 9.21 11.23 -6.78
N ARG A 391 10.02 10.38 -7.41
CA ARG A 391 9.63 9.61 -8.60
C ARG A 391 8.55 8.58 -8.31
N TRP A 392 8.62 7.90 -7.18
CA TRP A 392 7.67 6.85 -6.82
C TRP A 392 6.29 7.40 -6.44
N LEU A 393 6.24 8.55 -5.78
CA LEU A 393 4.99 9.15 -5.30
C LEU A 393 4.44 10.26 -6.21
N GLY A 394 5.27 10.82 -7.11
CA GLY A 394 4.88 11.90 -8.02
C GLY A 394 4.60 13.24 -7.32
N LEU A 395 4.98 13.40 -6.05
CA LEU A 395 4.77 14.63 -5.28
C LEU A 395 5.86 15.67 -5.58
N PRO A 396 5.57 16.98 -5.59
CA PRO A 396 6.62 18.00 -5.66
C PRO A 396 7.59 17.91 -4.47
N PHE A 397 8.89 18.12 -4.71
CA PHE A 397 9.94 17.98 -3.68
C PHE A 397 9.60 18.70 -2.37
N ALA A 398 9.15 19.95 -2.45
CA ALA A 398 8.87 20.72 -1.24
C ALA A 398 7.69 20.20 -0.42
N GLN A 399 6.66 19.66 -1.07
CA GLN A 399 5.53 19.05 -0.39
C GLN A 399 5.91 17.69 0.22
N LEU A 400 6.69 16.90 -0.52
CA LEU A 400 7.21 15.62 -0.04
C LEU A 400 8.15 15.80 1.16
N ASP A 401 9.07 16.76 1.08
CA ASP A 401 9.95 17.18 2.18
C ASP A 401 9.14 17.54 3.42
N THR A 402 8.16 18.43 3.27
CA THR A 402 7.28 18.86 4.35
C THR A 402 6.51 17.69 4.98
N LEU A 403 6.01 16.77 4.15
CA LEU A 403 5.29 15.57 4.59
C LEU A 403 6.16 14.62 5.41
N ILE A 404 7.32 14.20 4.87
CA ILE A 404 8.17 13.23 5.55
C ILE A 404 8.81 13.84 6.80
N VAL A 405 9.21 15.11 6.75
CA VAL A 405 9.82 15.78 7.90
C VAL A 405 8.78 16.03 8.99
N SER A 406 7.52 16.31 8.65
CA SER A 406 6.45 16.40 9.65
C SER A 406 6.19 15.06 10.33
N ALA A 407 6.26 13.94 9.60
CA ALA A 407 6.22 12.60 10.19
C ALA A 407 7.40 12.36 11.13
N MET A 408 8.63 12.71 10.72
CA MET A 408 9.83 12.58 11.55
C MET A 408 9.75 13.43 12.83
N ARG A 409 9.28 14.68 12.73
CA ARG A 409 9.09 15.56 13.89
C ARG A 409 7.98 15.07 14.83
N CYS A 410 6.96 14.38 14.31
CA CYS A 410 5.93 13.74 15.11
C CYS A 410 6.49 12.58 15.98
N GLU A 411 7.68 12.07 15.69
CA GLU A 411 8.41 11.12 16.54
C GLU A 411 9.16 11.82 17.70
N GLY A 412 9.22 13.16 17.70
CA GLY A 412 9.84 13.99 18.72
C GLY A 412 11.37 13.84 18.78
N HIS A 413 11.95 13.96 19.98
CA HIS A 413 13.40 13.88 20.21
C HIS A 413 14.05 12.56 19.74
N ARG A 414 13.24 11.54 19.47
CA ARG A 414 13.69 10.21 19.05
C ARG A 414 14.20 10.18 17.60
N ASN A 415 13.73 11.11 16.78
CA ASN A 415 14.14 11.26 15.38
C ASN A 415 14.67 12.67 15.12
N SER A 416 15.53 13.16 16.02
CA SER A 416 16.14 14.49 15.91
C SER A 416 17.03 14.64 14.67
N THR A 417 17.55 13.53 14.15
CA THR A 417 18.40 13.48 12.94
C THR A 417 17.61 13.44 11.63
N LEU A 418 16.27 13.41 11.67
CA LEU A 418 15.41 13.37 10.47
C LEU A 418 15.71 12.17 9.57
N GLN A 419 15.71 10.98 10.15
CA GLN A 419 15.84 9.68 9.47
C GLN A 419 14.49 9.21 8.92
N ILE A 420 14.50 8.56 7.76
CA ILE A 420 13.33 7.80 7.30
C ILE A 420 13.24 6.53 8.13
N THR A 421 12.20 6.45 8.95
CA THR A 421 11.94 5.31 9.84
C THR A 421 10.75 4.51 9.34
N HIS A 422 10.44 3.41 10.05
CA HIS A 422 9.18 2.68 9.86
C HIS A 422 7.96 3.61 9.99
N ASN A 423 7.98 4.56 10.92
CA ASN A 423 6.89 5.51 11.11
C ASN A 423 6.73 6.49 9.95
N THR A 424 7.83 6.90 9.31
CA THR A 424 7.77 7.71 8.08
C THR A 424 7.04 6.95 6.97
N LEU A 425 7.33 5.66 6.78
CA LEU A 425 6.63 4.82 5.79
C LEU A 425 5.15 4.58 6.16
N ARG A 426 4.83 4.36 7.44
CA ARG A 426 3.44 4.27 7.91
C ARG A 426 2.67 5.56 7.60
N ALA A 427 3.28 6.72 7.87
CA ALA A 427 2.68 8.02 7.59
C ALA A 427 2.46 8.23 6.09
N LEU A 428 3.44 7.88 5.25
CA LEU A 428 3.31 7.92 3.79
C LEU A 428 2.18 7.01 3.29
N GLY A 429 2.04 5.81 3.84
CA GLY A 429 0.98 4.90 3.43
C GLY A 429 -0.41 5.36 3.85
N VAL A 430 -0.58 5.83 5.09
CA VAL A 430 -1.85 6.44 5.53
C VAL A 430 -2.19 7.68 4.69
N PHE A 431 -1.19 8.51 4.36
CA PHE A 431 -1.36 9.63 3.45
C PHE A 431 -1.87 9.16 2.07
N CYS A 432 -1.20 8.20 1.42
CA CYS A 432 -1.60 7.71 0.11
C CYS A 432 -3.02 7.13 0.12
N TYR A 433 -3.35 6.36 1.15
CA TYR A 433 -4.68 5.79 1.34
C TYR A 433 -5.78 6.86 1.47
N LEU A 434 -5.55 7.89 2.30
CA LEU A 434 -6.51 8.97 2.52
C LEU A 434 -6.56 9.95 1.35
N SER A 435 -5.44 10.24 0.70
CA SER A 435 -5.37 11.15 -0.46
C SER A 435 -6.18 10.61 -1.63
N LYS A 436 -6.08 9.29 -1.91
CA LYS A 436 -6.87 8.61 -2.96
C LYS A 436 -8.38 8.73 -2.74
N ARG A 437 -8.85 8.76 -1.49
CA ARG A 437 -10.29 8.72 -1.12
C ARG A 437 -10.92 10.07 -0.83
N TYR A 438 -10.15 10.96 -0.19
CA TYR A 438 -10.68 12.19 0.41
C TYR A 438 -10.03 13.45 -0.17
N THR A 439 -9.30 13.36 -1.29
CA THR A 439 -8.62 14.49 -1.96
C THR A 439 -7.68 15.29 -1.04
N LEU A 440 -7.09 14.60 -0.06
CA LEU A 440 -6.22 15.20 0.95
C LEU A 440 -4.84 15.53 0.35
N GLN A 441 -4.39 16.78 0.51
CA GLN A 441 -3.10 17.22 0.00
C GLN A 441 -1.94 16.88 0.96
N ALA A 442 -0.72 16.75 0.43
CA ALA A 442 0.46 16.37 1.22
C ALA A 442 0.74 17.35 2.37
N GLU A 443 0.67 18.66 2.12
CA GLU A 443 0.86 19.70 3.14
C GLU A 443 -0.26 19.71 4.18
N GLU A 444 -1.49 19.36 3.78
CA GLU A 444 -2.61 19.24 4.73
C GLU A 444 -2.37 18.07 5.69
N PHE A 445 -1.96 16.90 5.18
CA PHE A 445 -1.63 15.75 6.01
C PHE A 445 -0.38 16.01 6.87
N ALA A 446 0.62 16.73 6.34
CA ALA A 446 1.77 17.17 7.12
C ALA A 446 1.35 18.03 8.32
N ALA A 447 0.40 18.95 8.12
CA ALA A 447 -0.18 19.76 9.20
C ALA A 447 -1.01 18.93 10.20
N LEU A 448 -1.53 17.76 9.79
CA LEU A 448 -2.15 16.82 10.73
C LEU A 448 -1.10 16.15 11.64
N LEU A 449 0.12 15.93 11.16
CA LEU A 449 1.19 15.27 11.93
C LEU A 449 1.97 16.23 12.82
N HIS A 450 2.21 17.46 12.37
CA HIS A 450 3.05 18.42 13.09
C HIS A 450 2.43 19.83 13.05
N GLN A 451 3.23 20.84 12.73
CA GLN A 451 2.84 22.24 12.61
C GLN A 451 2.33 22.55 11.20
N LEU A 452 1.40 23.50 11.12
CA LEU A 452 0.86 24.03 9.88
C LEU A 452 1.97 24.72 9.07
N PRO A 453 2.19 24.35 7.80
CA PRO A 453 3.17 24.99 6.93
C PRO A 453 2.87 26.48 6.72
N VAL A 454 3.81 27.33 7.15
CA VAL A 454 3.79 28.79 6.97
C VAL A 454 4.70 29.26 5.83
N HIS A 455 5.39 28.33 5.16
CA HIS A 455 6.25 28.58 4.02
C HIS A 455 5.63 27.99 2.74
N ALA A 456 6.07 28.50 1.59
CA ALA A 456 5.82 27.92 0.28
C ALA A 456 7.01 28.18 -0.67
N SER A 457 7.08 27.45 -1.77
CA SER A 457 8.06 27.61 -2.85
C SER A 457 7.36 27.87 -4.18
N GLY A 458 8.08 28.43 -5.16
CA GLY A 458 7.53 28.79 -6.47
C GLY A 458 6.45 29.86 -6.34
N ASP A 459 5.37 29.77 -7.12
CA ASP A 459 4.26 30.74 -7.13
C ASP A 459 3.13 30.42 -6.12
N ARG A 460 3.26 29.33 -5.35
CA ARG A 460 2.21 28.90 -4.41
C ARG A 460 2.18 29.78 -3.16
N MET A 461 1.01 29.89 -2.55
CA MET A 461 0.86 30.46 -1.20
C MET A 461 1.09 29.39 -0.13
N SER A 462 1.48 29.78 1.08
CA SER A 462 1.61 28.84 2.21
C SER A 462 0.26 28.20 2.55
N LEU A 463 0.26 26.98 3.11
CA LEU A 463 -0.99 26.36 3.54
C LEU A 463 -1.73 27.23 4.57
N PHE A 464 -0.99 27.90 5.45
CA PHE A 464 -1.55 28.88 6.38
C PHE A 464 -2.36 29.97 5.67
N ASP A 465 -1.80 30.60 4.64
CA ASP A 465 -2.51 31.66 3.91
C ASP A 465 -3.66 31.12 3.04
N GLN A 466 -3.51 29.93 2.44
CA GLN A 466 -4.58 29.28 1.71
C GLN A 466 -5.82 29.00 2.59
N VAL A 467 -5.61 28.73 3.88
CA VAL A 467 -6.69 28.43 4.82
C VAL A 467 -7.27 29.70 5.43
N PHE A 468 -6.43 30.58 5.98
CA PHE A 468 -6.89 31.71 6.80
C PHE A 468 -6.86 33.08 6.10
N ASN A 469 -6.04 33.25 5.06
CA ASN A 469 -5.79 34.53 4.42
C ASN A 469 -6.09 34.49 2.91
N ARG A 470 -7.24 33.91 2.55
CA ARG A 470 -7.67 33.78 1.15
C ARG A 470 -7.85 35.14 0.48
N THR A 471 -7.43 35.22 -0.77
CA THR A 471 -7.65 36.39 -1.63
C THR A 471 -9.15 36.67 -1.77
N GLY A 472 -9.56 37.91 -1.52
CA GLY A 472 -10.98 38.33 -1.57
C GLY A 472 -11.78 38.10 -0.28
N SER A 473 -11.14 37.67 0.82
CA SER A 473 -11.80 37.66 2.14
C SER A 473 -12.12 39.09 2.59
N ALA A 474 -13.32 39.30 3.14
CA ALA A 474 -13.72 40.58 3.73
C ALA A 474 -13.07 40.82 5.10
N LEU A 475 -12.56 39.76 5.74
CA LEU A 475 -11.86 39.87 7.01
C LEU A 475 -10.40 40.30 6.80
N PRO A 476 -9.80 41.04 7.75
CA PRO A 476 -8.36 41.31 7.72
C PRO A 476 -7.58 39.99 7.79
N PRO A 477 -6.29 39.98 7.40
CA PRO A 477 -5.45 38.78 7.52
C PRO A 477 -5.23 38.39 8.99
N LEU A 478 -5.21 37.09 9.25
CA LEU A 478 -4.80 36.50 10.53
C LEU A 478 -3.27 36.51 10.62
N TYR A 479 -2.74 37.17 11.66
CA TYR A 479 -1.30 37.23 11.93
C TYR A 479 -0.89 36.21 12.99
N LEU A 480 0.23 35.51 12.76
CA LEU A 480 0.90 34.70 13.78
C LEU A 480 1.92 35.55 14.53
N ASP A 481 1.42 36.33 15.49
CA ASP A 481 2.17 37.33 16.27
C ASP A 481 2.18 37.04 17.78
N SER A 482 1.71 35.87 18.20
CA SER A 482 1.62 35.44 19.59
C SER A 482 0.67 36.26 20.47
N ALA A 483 -0.15 37.17 19.89
CA ALA A 483 -1.17 37.89 20.63
C ALA A 483 -2.29 36.95 21.12
N THR A 484 -3.04 37.36 22.15
CA THR A 484 -4.20 36.61 22.65
C THR A 484 -5.35 36.64 21.63
N PHE A 485 -6.22 35.63 21.68
CA PHE A 485 -7.39 35.57 20.80
C PHE A 485 -8.40 36.67 21.16
N ASP A 486 -8.71 37.52 20.18
CA ASP A 486 -9.80 38.50 20.22
C ASP A 486 -11.00 38.05 19.37
N GLY A 487 -12.08 38.84 19.34
CA GLY A 487 -13.28 38.54 18.56
C GLY A 487 -12.99 38.39 17.06
N THR A 488 -12.10 39.22 16.51
CA THR A 488 -11.67 39.15 15.10
C THR A 488 -10.95 37.84 14.80
N THR A 489 -10.07 37.36 15.69
CA THR A 489 -9.38 36.07 15.56
C THR A 489 -10.39 34.94 15.46
N ARG A 490 -11.41 34.96 16.31
CA ARG A 490 -12.45 33.92 16.30
C ARG A 490 -13.22 33.93 14.99
N GLN A 491 -13.57 35.10 14.47
CA GLN A 491 -14.22 35.22 13.15
C GLN A 491 -13.32 34.71 12.02
N GLN A 492 -12.03 35.03 12.02
CA GLN A 492 -11.05 34.53 11.04
C GLN A 492 -10.92 33.01 11.10
N LEU A 493 -10.82 32.43 12.30
CA LEU A 493 -10.76 30.98 12.51
C LEU A 493 -12.04 30.30 12.02
N CYS A 494 -13.21 30.85 12.35
CA CYS A 494 -14.50 30.36 11.86
C CYS A 494 -14.57 30.37 10.33
N ALA A 495 -14.19 31.48 9.69
CA ALA A 495 -14.21 31.61 8.24
C ALA A 495 -13.23 30.65 7.54
N GLY A 496 -12.00 30.52 8.04
CA GLY A 496 -10.99 29.65 7.43
C GLY A 496 -11.29 28.16 7.58
N LEU A 497 -11.85 27.76 8.72
CA LEU A 497 -12.12 26.36 9.07
C LEU A 497 -13.55 25.90 8.75
N GLY A 498 -14.46 26.83 8.43
CA GLY A 498 -15.89 26.54 8.25
C GLY A 498 -16.59 26.20 9.56
N LEU A 499 -16.26 26.91 10.64
CA LEU A 499 -16.79 26.69 11.99
C LEU A 499 -17.70 27.85 12.43
N GLN A 500 -18.40 27.66 13.54
CA GLN A 500 -19.18 28.69 14.23
C GLN A 500 -18.55 28.98 15.61
N ASP A 501 -18.70 30.20 16.12
CA ASP A 501 -18.20 30.56 17.46
C ASP A 501 -19.20 30.12 18.55
N THR A 502 -19.38 28.81 18.71
CA THR A 502 -20.29 28.17 19.66
C THR A 502 -19.56 27.15 20.53
N GLN A 503 -20.19 26.75 21.65
CA GLN A 503 -19.66 25.76 22.58
C GLN A 503 -19.40 24.38 21.94
N ASP A 504 -20.15 24.02 20.90
CA ASP A 504 -20.03 22.75 20.18
C ASP A 504 -19.09 22.80 18.96
N SER A 505 -18.52 23.97 18.65
CA SER A 505 -17.72 24.21 17.44
C SER A 505 -16.35 24.81 17.78
N LEU A 506 -16.08 26.09 17.48
CA LEU A 506 -14.75 26.68 17.72
C LEU A 506 -14.37 26.67 19.21
N GLN A 507 -15.29 27.00 20.11
CA GLN A 507 -14.97 27.11 21.54
C GLN A 507 -14.59 25.75 22.14
N LEU A 508 -15.10 24.65 21.58
CA LEU A 508 -14.71 23.30 21.97
C LEU A 508 -13.21 23.02 21.69
N LEU A 509 -12.64 23.65 20.65
CA LEU A 509 -11.26 23.47 20.23
C LEU A 509 -10.27 24.30 21.06
N ILE A 510 -10.76 25.34 21.74
CA ILE A 510 -9.97 26.27 22.54
C ILE A 510 -9.96 25.76 23.99
N PRO A 511 -8.78 25.53 24.61
CA PRO A 511 -8.74 25.11 26.00
C PRO A 511 -9.32 26.19 26.93
N PRO A 512 -10.16 25.83 27.92
CA PRO A 512 -10.74 26.81 28.85
C PRO A 512 -9.73 27.32 29.88
N ASP A 513 -8.70 26.53 30.20
CA ASP A 513 -7.81 26.78 31.35
C ASP A 513 -6.70 27.80 31.09
N GLN A 514 -6.46 28.18 29.82
CA GLN A 514 -5.40 29.12 29.43
C GLN A 514 -5.84 30.01 28.26
N PRO A 515 -5.47 31.30 28.24
CA PRO A 515 -5.77 32.17 27.12
C PRO A 515 -5.05 31.68 25.86
N ALA A 516 -5.82 31.32 24.84
CA ALA A 516 -5.26 30.91 23.55
C ALA A 516 -4.58 32.09 22.84
N THR A 517 -3.42 31.80 22.24
CA THR A 517 -2.57 32.79 21.56
C THR A 517 -2.39 32.44 20.08
N ARG A 518 -2.14 33.45 19.25
CA ARG A 518 -1.90 33.34 17.80
C ARG A 518 -0.50 32.80 17.50
N THR A 519 -0.17 31.64 18.08
CA THR A 519 1.07 30.90 17.81
C THR A 519 0.86 29.81 16.78
N ILE A 520 1.92 29.43 16.08
CA ILE A 520 1.87 28.33 15.09
C ILE A 520 1.35 27.06 15.76
N GLU A 521 1.80 26.76 16.98
CA GLU A 521 1.38 25.56 17.72
C GLU A 521 -0.11 25.58 18.00
N THR A 522 -0.64 26.68 18.54
CA THR A 522 -2.06 26.79 18.92
C THR A 522 -2.95 26.67 17.69
N ILE A 523 -2.63 27.40 16.63
CA ILE A 523 -3.39 27.38 15.37
C ILE A 523 -3.31 26.00 14.70
N SER A 524 -2.17 25.32 14.76
CA SER A 524 -2.01 23.94 14.24
C SER A 524 -2.91 22.95 14.97
N LYS A 525 -3.07 23.07 16.30
CA LYS A 525 -3.96 22.20 17.10
C LYS A 525 -5.42 22.39 16.74
N ILE A 526 -5.84 23.64 16.49
CA ILE A 526 -7.22 23.96 16.10
C ILE A 526 -7.46 23.48 14.66
N TYR A 527 -6.54 23.80 13.74
CA TYR A 527 -6.60 23.35 12.34
C TYR A 527 -6.70 21.83 12.24
N ARG A 528 -5.84 21.08 12.94
CA ARG A 528 -5.83 19.61 12.91
C ARG A 528 -7.18 19.02 13.30
N GLN A 529 -7.75 19.44 14.43
CA GLN A 529 -9.03 18.94 14.92
C GLN A 529 -10.16 19.25 13.94
N ALA A 530 -10.24 20.50 13.46
CA ALA A 530 -11.26 20.91 12.50
C ALA A 530 -11.12 20.20 11.14
N ARG A 531 -9.88 20.07 10.64
CA ARG A 531 -9.59 19.44 9.35
C ARG A 531 -9.86 17.94 9.38
N ILE A 532 -9.53 17.24 10.47
CA ILE A 532 -9.86 15.81 10.65
C ILE A 532 -11.38 15.59 10.68
N ALA A 533 -12.11 16.41 11.44
CA ALA A 533 -13.57 16.33 11.48
C ALA A 533 -14.17 16.51 10.07
N ARG A 534 -13.75 17.56 9.37
CA ARG A 534 -14.17 17.84 7.98
C ARG A 534 -13.75 16.76 7.00
N LEU A 535 -12.57 16.15 7.15
CA LEU A 535 -12.07 15.08 6.28
C LEU A 535 -13.05 13.90 6.24
N PHE A 536 -13.61 13.54 7.39
CA PHE A 536 -14.57 12.44 7.51
C PHE A 536 -16.03 12.87 7.39
N GLY A 537 -16.31 14.16 7.18
CA GLY A 537 -17.67 14.70 7.05
C GLY A 537 -18.43 14.77 8.38
N LEU A 538 -17.71 14.98 9.49
CA LEU A 538 -18.25 15.09 10.85
C LEU A 538 -18.15 16.54 11.34
N SER A 539 -19.05 16.96 12.22
CA SER A 539 -18.83 18.16 13.03
C SER A 539 -17.73 17.94 14.07
N VAL A 540 -17.23 19.02 14.65
CA VAL A 540 -16.16 18.95 15.68
C VAL A 540 -16.62 18.18 16.91
N VAL A 541 -17.85 18.40 17.37
CA VAL A 541 -18.41 17.70 18.54
C VAL A 541 -18.59 16.21 18.26
N GLU A 542 -19.12 15.86 17.07
CA GLU A 542 -19.31 14.46 16.67
C GLU A 542 -17.96 13.75 16.53
N CYS A 543 -16.95 14.40 15.94
CA CYS A 543 -15.62 13.82 15.83
C CYS A 543 -15.03 13.51 17.20
N ARG A 544 -15.17 14.41 18.19
CA ARG A 544 -14.66 14.18 19.56
C ARG A 544 -15.44 13.09 20.28
N GLN A 545 -16.76 13.09 20.17
CA GLN A 545 -17.62 12.05 20.74
C GLN A 545 -17.31 10.68 20.13
N LEU A 546 -17.10 10.61 18.82
CA LEU A 546 -16.74 9.37 18.15
C LEU A 546 -15.34 8.89 18.56
N VAL A 547 -14.37 9.80 18.69
CA VAL A 547 -13.04 9.45 19.21
C VAL A 547 -13.11 8.90 20.65
N GLN A 548 -13.94 9.50 21.51
CA GLN A 548 -14.18 8.99 22.87
C GLN A 548 -14.78 7.57 22.86
N MET A 549 -15.59 7.24 21.86
CA MET A 549 -16.18 5.91 21.72
C MET A 549 -15.21 4.87 21.15
N LEU A 550 -14.33 5.29 20.23
CA LEU A 550 -13.37 4.40 19.56
C LEU A 550 -12.18 4.00 20.43
N GLY A 551 -11.92 4.67 21.56
CA GLY A 551 -10.79 4.29 22.40
C GLY A 551 -10.67 5.01 23.74
N ASN A 552 -9.61 4.64 24.46
CA ASN A 552 -9.23 5.22 25.74
C ASN A 552 -8.89 6.72 25.61
N ALA A 553 -8.84 7.43 26.75
CA ALA A 553 -8.56 8.88 26.84
C ALA A 553 -7.36 9.41 26.01
N ASN A 554 -6.44 8.54 25.60
CA ASN A 554 -5.30 8.86 24.75
C ASN A 554 -5.70 9.43 23.36
N PHE A 555 -6.78 8.99 22.71
CA PHE A 555 -7.08 9.48 21.35
C PHE A 555 -7.49 10.95 21.29
N LEU A 556 -8.21 11.47 22.29
CA LEU A 556 -8.46 12.90 22.39
C LEU A 556 -7.17 13.70 22.54
N MET A 557 -6.17 13.13 23.24
CA MET A 557 -4.84 13.73 23.32
C MET A 557 -4.14 13.68 21.96
N GLN A 558 -4.24 12.58 21.20
CA GLN A 558 -3.66 12.46 19.85
C GLN A 558 -4.24 13.48 18.86
N LEU A 559 -5.54 13.82 18.94
CA LEU A 559 -6.15 14.88 18.14
C LEU A 559 -5.49 16.26 18.38
N ARG A 560 -5.04 16.52 19.60
CA ARG A 560 -4.43 17.80 19.98
C ARG A 560 -2.91 17.79 19.85
N ASN A 561 -2.26 16.69 20.22
CA ASN A 561 -0.82 16.52 20.24
C ASN A 561 -0.50 15.13 19.66
N PRO A 562 -0.38 15.01 18.33
CA PRO A 562 -0.12 13.74 17.67
C PRO A 562 1.25 13.21 18.09
N THR A 563 1.32 11.89 18.27
CA THR A 563 2.56 11.17 18.55
C THR A 563 2.56 9.88 17.74
N LEU A 564 3.74 9.40 17.35
CA LEU A 564 3.93 8.10 16.71
C LEU A 564 4.59 7.12 17.68
N ARG A 565 4.17 5.85 17.65
CA ARG A 565 4.68 4.83 18.56
C ARG A 565 6.16 4.51 18.30
N ASN A 566 6.84 4.02 19.34
CA ASN A 566 8.28 3.68 19.26
C ASN A 566 8.56 2.33 18.64
N LYS A 567 7.80 1.33 19.06
CA LYS A 567 7.96 -0.04 18.64
C LYS A 567 6.81 -0.37 17.69
N PRO A 568 7.05 -1.22 16.68
CA PRO A 568 5.97 -1.68 15.79
C PRO A 568 4.77 -2.21 16.60
N LYS A 569 5.05 -2.93 17.69
CA LYS A 569 4.09 -3.33 18.72
C LYS A 569 3.97 -2.25 19.80
N GLY A 570 2.77 -1.73 20.05
CA GLY A 570 2.58 -0.70 21.07
C GLY A 570 1.13 -0.24 21.21
N THR A 571 0.93 0.78 22.04
CA THR A 571 -0.36 1.47 22.15
C THR A 571 -0.73 2.12 20.82
N THR A 572 -2.03 2.28 20.59
CA THR A 572 -2.53 3.01 19.43
C THR A 572 -2.00 4.45 19.44
N ASP A 573 -1.56 4.89 18.27
CA ASP A 573 -0.98 6.21 18.03
C ASP A 573 -1.87 7.01 17.07
N PHE A 574 -1.38 8.19 16.66
CA PHE A 574 -2.15 9.09 15.82
C PHE A 574 -2.56 8.47 14.47
N LEU A 575 -1.71 7.64 13.85
CA LEU A 575 -2.02 7.04 12.55
C LEU A 575 -3.09 5.96 12.68
N ASP A 576 -3.09 5.17 13.77
CA ASP A 576 -4.18 4.23 14.00
C ASP A 576 -5.48 4.95 14.26
N MET A 577 -5.46 6.01 15.06
CA MET A 577 -6.64 6.83 15.33
C MET A 577 -7.28 7.31 14.02
N LEU A 578 -6.48 7.77 13.04
CA LEU A 578 -7.00 8.14 11.73
C LEU A 578 -7.67 6.96 11.01
N MET A 579 -7.05 5.77 11.01
CA MET A 579 -7.65 4.57 10.41
C MET A 579 -8.92 4.11 11.15
N HIS A 580 -8.98 4.26 12.47
CA HIS A 580 -10.17 3.92 13.27
C HIS A 580 -11.32 4.89 12.99
N LEU A 581 -11.01 6.18 12.89
CA LEU A 581 -11.99 7.22 12.53
C LEU A 581 -12.50 7.04 11.10
N GLU A 582 -11.60 6.72 10.16
CA GLU A 582 -11.98 6.46 8.77
C GLU A 582 -12.97 5.29 8.71
N TRP A 583 -12.62 4.15 9.32
CA TRP A 583 -13.51 2.99 9.39
C TRP A 583 -14.85 3.33 10.01
N ALA A 584 -14.86 4.02 11.16
CA ALA A 584 -16.09 4.35 11.87
C ALA A 584 -16.97 5.33 11.07
N SER A 585 -16.37 6.35 10.46
CA SER A 585 -17.08 7.34 9.65
C SER A 585 -17.74 6.69 8.42
N ARG A 586 -17.06 5.73 7.78
CA ARG A 586 -17.60 4.95 6.68
C ARG A 586 -18.76 4.07 7.16
N TRP A 587 -18.59 3.39 8.28
CA TRP A 587 -19.66 2.58 8.88
C TRP A 587 -20.93 3.39 9.20
N PHE A 588 -20.80 4.62 9.74
CA PHE A 588 -21.97 5.49 9.96
C PHE A 588 -22.67 5.88 8.66
N LYS A 589 -21.91 6.23 7.63
CA LYS A 589 -22.45 6.61 6.31
C LYS A 589 -23.18 5.44 5.65
N GLU A 590 -22.62 4.24 5.71
CA GLU A 590 -23.21 3.03 5.13
C GLU A 590 -24.50 2.60 5.85
N ASN A 591 -24.58 2.77 7.17
CA ASN A 591 -25.73 2.30 7.96
C ASN A 591 -26.78 3.37 8.26
N GLY A 592 -26.62 4.60 7.72
CA GLY A 592 -27.54 5.72 7.94
C GLY A 592 -27.78 6.05 9.42
N SER A 593 -26.87 5.62 10.30
CA SER A 593 -27.03 5.72 11.75
C SER A 593 -26.52 7.07 12.23
N SER A 594 -27.33 7.80 13.01
CA SER A 594 -26.87 9.01 13.67
C SER A 594 -25.99 8.66 14.87
N LEU A 595 -24.91 9.42 15.10
CA LEU A 595 -24.11 9.30 16.32
C LEU A 595 -24.97 9.52 17.58
N THR A 596 -25.97 10.40 17.50
CA THR A 596 -26.93 10.63 18.61
C THR A 596 -27.74 9.37 18.94
N LEU A 597 -28.17 8.61 17.92
CA LEU A 597 -28.87 7.35 18.13
C LEU A 597 -27.95 6.33 18.82
N LEU A 598 -26.71 6.22 18.35
CA LEU A 598 -25.75 5.28 18.92
C LEU A 598 -25.41 5.62 20.37
N ARG A 599 -25.27 6.91 20.70
CA ARG A 599 -25.04 7.37 22.07
C ARG A 599 -26.23 7.06 22.99
N ARG A 600 -27.45 7.25 22.51
CA ARG A 600 -28.68 6.82 23.20
C ARG A 600 -28.73 5.30 23.41
N GLN A 601 -28.44 4.52 22.36
CA GLN A 601 -28.37 3.05 22.43
C GLN A 601 -27.31 2.57 23.42
N LEU A 602 -26.21 3.33 23.62
CA LEU A 602 -25.16 3.05 24.60
C LEU A 602 -25.42 3.64 25.97
N LEU A 603 -26.58 4.28 26.18
CA LEU A 603 -26.95 4.93 27.43
C LEU A 603 -25.93 6.00 27.89
N LEU A 604 -25.27 6.66 26.92
CA LEU A 604 -24.31 7.73 27.16
C LEU A 604 -24.98 9.09 27.40
N ASP A 605 -26.22 9.24 26.95
CA ASP A 605 -27.02 10.46 27.10
C ASP A 605 -28.03 10.29 28.25
N SER A 606 -28.29 11.36 28.99
CA SER A 606 -29.07 11.34 30.24
C SER A 606 -30.59 11.21 30.06
N GLN A 607 -31.09 11.29 28.83
CA GLN A 607 -32.51 11.42 28.52
C GLN A 607 -33.05 10.10 27.94
N VAL A 608 -33.50 9.19 28.81
CA VAL A 608 -34.29 8.02 28.40
C VAL A 608 -35.69 8.17 29.00
N GLN A 609 -36.68 8.40 28.15
CA GLN A 609 -38.08 8.55 28.57
C GLN A 609 -38.73 7.18 28.75
N ASP A 610 -38.50 6.55 29.91
CA ASP A 610 -39.17 5.32 30.32
C ASP A 610 -39.44 5.33 31.84
N PRO A 611 -40.68 5.05 32.29
CA PRO A 611 -41.03 5.15 33.71
C PRO A 611 -40.26 4.15 34.59
N ILE A 612 -39.95 2.96 34.08
CA ILE A 612 -39.25 1.91 34.83
C ILE A 612 -37.77 2.27 34.95
N ILE A 613 -37.14 2.73 33.86
CA ILE A 613 -35.75 3.21 33.87
C ILE A 613 -35.61 4.41 34.81
N ASN A 614 -36.56 5.34 34.81
CA ASN A 614 -36.58 6.47 35.74
C ASN A 614 -36.69 6.01 37.21
N GLN A 615 -37.48 4.98 37.50
CA GLN A 615 -37.58 4.39 38.83
C GLN A 615 -36.28 3.70 39.25
N LEU A 616 -35.65 2.93 38.35
CA LEU A 616 -34.32 2.32 38.59
C LEU A 616 -33.25 3.39 38.86
N LEU A 617 -33.25 4.46 38.08
CA LEU A 617 -32.33 5.59 38.29
C LEU A 617 -32.55 6.27 39.63
N LYS A 618 -33.81 6.47 40.04
CA LYS A 618 -34.16 7.09 41.31
C LYS A 618 -33.68 6.24 42.50
N GLU A 619 -33.93 4.93 42.48
CA GLU A 619 -33.44 4.02 43.52
C GLU A 619 -31.91 3.96 43.54
N PHE A 620 -31.26 3.90 42.39
CA PHE A 620 -29.81 3.88 42.32
C PHE A 620 -29.17 5.21 42.77
N ALA A 621 -29.77 6.35 42.45
CA ALA A 621 -29.30 7.67 42.90
C ALA A 621 -29.46 7.87 44.42
N SER A 622 -30.34 7.11 45.08
CA SER A 622 -30.48 7.11 46.54
C SER A 622 -29.31 6.42 47.26
N TYR A 623 -28.51 5.62 46.54
CA TYR A 623 -27.33 4.96 47.07
C TYR A 623 -26.10 5.88 47.03
N ASP A 624 -25.44 6.05 48.18
CA ASP A 624 -24.21 6.84 48.28
C ASP A 624 -23.03 6.09 47.66
N GLN A 625 -22.75 6.33 46.38
CA GLN A 625 -21.59 5.75 45.71
C GLN A 625 -20.24 6.13 46.34
N ALA A 626 -20.18 7.22 47.11
CA ALA A 626 -18.98 7.63 47.80
C ALA A 626 -18.80 6.90 49.15
N SER A 627 -19.73 6.05 49.58
CA SER A 627 -19.66 5.35 50.87
C SER A 627 -18.35 4.58 51.04
N LEU A 628 -17.92 3.86 50.00
CA LEU A 628 -16.67 3.09 50.00
C LEU A 628 -15.44 4.00 50.05
N SER A 629 -15.41 5.08 49.25
CA SER A 629 -14.30 6.05 49.27
C SER A 629 -14.16 6.75 50.63
N LYS A 630 -15.28 7.13 51.24
CA LYS A 630 -15.34 7.73 52.59
C LYS A 630 -14.88 6.73 53.66
N ALA A 631 -15.35 5.47 53.58
CA ALA A 631 -14.91 4.40 54.49
C ALA A 631 -13.41 4.09 54.35
N LEU A 632 -12.88 4.17 53.12
CA LEU A 632 -11.46 3.96 52.85
C LEU A 632 -10.58 5.08 53.41
N GLN A 633 -11.03 6.33 53.36
CA GLN A 633 -10.32 7.48 53.97
C GLN A 633 -10.26 7.40 55.49
N LEU A 634 -11.20 6.70 56.13
CA LEU A 634 -11.24 6.49 57.58
C LEU A 634 -10.37 5.32 58.06
N LEU A 635 -9.87 4.48 57.13
CA LEU A 635 -8.98 3.37 57.45
C LEU A 635 -7.53 3.84 57.58
N ASP A 636 -6.91 3.49 58.70
CA ASP A 636 -5.46 3.64 58.87
C ASP A 636 -4.73 2.59 58.01
N LEU A 637 -4.45 2.91 56.74
CA LEU A 637 -3.76 2.04 55.81
C LEU A 637 -2.24 2.24 55.88
N PRO A 638 -1.44 1.17 55.69
CA PRO A 638 0.01 1.25 55.76
C PRO A 638 0.55 2.24 54.72
N GLN A 639 1.35 3.21 55.16
CA GLN A 639 2.03 4.15 54.27
C GLN A 639 3.35 3.59 53.78
N GLN A 640 3.80 4.08 52.62
CA GLN A 640 5.13 3.78 52.11
C GLN A 640 6.21 4.30 53.09
N PRO A 641 7.28 3.51 53.33
CA PRO A 641 8.39 3.95 54.16
C PRO A 641 9.00 5.27 53.65
N GLY A 642 9.34 6.18 54.56
CA GLY A 642 9.86 7.50 54.21
C GLY A 642 11.19 7.47 53.44
N ASP A 643 11.97 6.40 53.60
CA ASP A 643 13.25 6.15 52.92
C ASP A 643 13.12 5.71 51.46
N GLU A 644 11.92 5.30 51.01
CA GLU A 644 11.68 4.76 49.66
C GLU A 644 10.65 5.57 48.85
N LYS A 645 10.11 6.63 49.44
CA LYS A 645 8.99 7.43 48.91
C LYS A 645 9.28 8.11 47.56
N ASP A 646 10.53 8.47 47.30
CA ASP A 646 10.95 9.08 46.02
C ASP A 646 11.28 8.05 44.93
N ARG A 647 11.33 6.75 45.27
CA ARG A 647 11.74 5.66 44.36
C ARG A 647 10.59 4.81 43.87
N LEU A 648 9.44 4.84 44.54
CA LEU A 648 8.25 4.05 44.21
C LEU A 648 7.03 4.96 44.01
N PRO A 649 6.11 4.63 43.08
CA PRO A 649 4.88 5.38 42.90
C PRO A 649 3.99 5.26 44.15
N ALA A 650 3.25 6.33 44.49
CA ALA A 650 2.30 6.30 45.60
C ALA A 650 1.25 5.19 45.40
N VAL A 651 0.90 4.50 46.48
CA VAL A 651 -0.08 3.40 46.44
C VAL A 651 -1.49 3.97 46.39
N ASP A 652 -2.19 3.75 45.29
CA ASP A 652 -3.60 4.11 45.12
C ASP A 652 -4.50 3.01 45.69
N TRP A 653 -4.78 3.11 46.98
CA TRP A 653 -5.62 2.17 47.73
C TRP A 653 -7.07 2.10 47.22
N GLU A 654 -7.61 3.19 46.66
CA GLU A 654 -8.96 3.25 46.11
C GLU A 654 -9.05 2.43 44.82
N SER A 655 -8.07 2.58 43.93
CA SER A 655 -7.96 1.76 42.71
C SER A 655 -7.82 0.27 43.02
N LEU A 656 -7.11 -0.08 44.10
CA LEU A 656 -6.93 -1.47 44.55
C LEU A 656 -8.22 -2.05 45.13
N ALA A 657 -8.98 -1.27 45.92
CA ALA A 657 -10.31 -1.68 46.41
C ALA A 657 -11.26 -1.96 45.25
N TYR A 658 -11.28 -1.07 44.26
CA TYR A 658 -12.08 -1.24 43.05
C TYR A 658 -11.63 -2.47 42.23
N ALA A 659 -10.32 -2.67 42.07
CA ALA A 659 -9.76 -3.84 41.39
C ALA A 659 -10.12 -5.15 42.10
N ALA A 660 -10.17 -5.15 43.44
CA ALA A 660 -10.60 -6.31 44.22
C ALA A 660 -12.09 -6.63 43.99
N LEU A 661 -12.98 -5.63 44.03
CA LEU A 661 -14.41 -5.80 43.68
C LEU A 661 -14.60 -6.34 42.26
N GLN A 662 -13.79 -5.90 41.30
CA GLN A 662 -13.79 -6.40 39.93
C GLN A 662 -13.37 -7.87 39.85
N ARG A 663 -12.35 -8.27 40.62
CA ARG A 663 -11.82 -9.65 40.67
C ARG A 663 -12.70 -10.61 41.46
N MET A 664 -13.64 -10.13 42.26
CA MET A 664 -14.67 -10.95 42.92
C MET A 664 -15.77 -11.42 41.95
N ARG A 665 -16.01 -10.68 40.85
CA ARG A 665 -17.09 -10.97 39.87
C ARG A 665 -17.13 -12.39 39.29
N PRO A 666 -16.01 -13.07 38.97
CA PRO A 666 -16.02 -14.43 38.43
C PRO A 666 -16.11 -15.54 39.51
N ASN A 667 -16.78 -15.32 40.65
CA ASN A 667 -16.89 -16.24 41.81
C ASN A 667 -15.59 -16.45 42.64
N ASN A 668 -14.72 -15.44 42.77
CA ASN A 668 -13.60 -15.53 43.71
C ASN A 668 -14.05 -15.13 45.12
N SER A 669 -13.56 -15.83 46.16
CA SER A 669 -13.71 -15.36 47.54
C SER A 669 -13.00 -14.00 47.71
N ILE A 670 -13.44 -13.20 48.69
CA ILE A 670 -12.84 -11.88 48.98
C ILE A 670 -11.34 -12.03 49.23
N GLU A 671 -10.94 -13.09 49.94
CA GLU A 671 -9.55 -13.39 50.24
C GLU A 671 -8.71 -13.67 48.98
N MET A 672 -9.22 -14.50 48.06
CA MET A 672 -8.53 -14.78 46.79
C MET A 672 -8.40 -13.54 45.91
N ALA A 673 -9.44 -12.70 45.84
CA ALA A 673 -9.40 -11.45 45.08
C ALA A 673 -8.38 -10.47 45.67
N LEU A 674 -8.32 -10.36 47.00
CA LEU A 674 -7.34 -9.52 47.70
C LEU A 674 -5.91 -10.03 47.52
N ASP A 675 -5.67 -11.34 47.62
CA ASP A 675 -4.33 -11.92 47.40
C ASP A 675 -3.83 -11.66 45.97
N GLN A 676 -4.70 -11.76 44.98
CA GLN A 676 -4.35 -11.47 43.58
C GLN A 676 -4.05 -9.98 43.33
N VAL A 677 -4.76 -9.07 43.98
CA VAL A 677 -4.57 -7.62 43.78
C VAL A 677 -3.35 -7.14 44.57
N LEU A 678 -3.25 -7.52 45.85
CA LEU A 678 -2.20 -7.06 46.76
C LEU A 678 -0.82 -7.66 46.44
N SER A 679 -0.74 -8.86 45.87
CA SER A 679 0.53 -9.46 45.44
C SER A 679 1.28 -8.65 44.35
N SER A 680 0.57 -7.79 43.62
CA SER A 680 1.15 -6.94 42.58
C SER A 680 1.61 -5.56 43.07
N VAL A 681 1.36 -5.23 44.34
CA VAL A 681 1.60 -3.89 44.89
C VAL A 681 3.07 -3.74 45.33
N GLN A 682 3.73 -2.72 44.82
CA GLN A 682 5.10 -2.37 45.19
C GLN A 682 5.12 -1.31 46.31
N ILE A 683 4.93 -1.75 47.56
CA ILE A 683 4.99 -0.87 48.75
C ILE A 683 6.42 -0.69 49.28
N SER A 684 7.31 -1.68 49.10
CA SER A 684 8.71 -1.58 49.51
C SER A 684 9.65 -2.37 48.59
N THR A 685 10.92 -1.97 48.53
CA THR A 685 11.98 -2.71 47.80
C THR A 685 12.40 -4.00 48.50
N MET A 686 12.06 -4.17 49.78
CA MET A 686 12.38 -5.34 50.58
C MET A 686 11.19 -6.32 50.67
N PRO A 687 11.31 -7.57 50.16
CA PRO A 687 10.20 -8.53 50.12
C PRO A 687 9.56 -8.80 51.50
N ALA A 688 10.38 -8.95 52.54
CA ALA A 688 9.89 -9.20 53.90
C ALA A 688 9.04 -8.05 54.46
N ARG A 689 9.40 -6.79 54.15
CA ARG A 689 8.63 -5.61 54.58
C ARG A 689 7.31 -5.51 53.82
N THR A 690 7.34 -5.78 52.51
CA THR A 690 6.15 -5.82 51.66
C THR A 690 5.12 -6.82 52.20
N THR A 691 5.54 -8.03 52.55
CA THR A 691 4.64 -9.04 53.16
C THR A 691 3.99 -8.52 54.45
N THR A 692 4.78 -7.95 55.38
CA THR A 692 4.23 -7.44 56.65
C THR A 692 3.24 -6.28 56.50
N LEU A 693 3.43 -5.41 55.51
CA LEU A 693 2.54 -4.28 55.25
C LEU A 693 1.26 -4.74 54.55
N ILE A 694 1.36 -5.69 53.62
CA ILE A 694 0.20 -6.33 52.99
C ILE A 694 -0.64 -7.09 54.02
N ASP A 695 -0.01 -7.86 54.90
CA ASP A 695 -0.72 -8.62 55.96
C ASP A 695 -1.47 -7.71 56.95
N ARG A 696 -0.96 -6.49 57.19
CA ARG A 696 -1.66 -5.46 58.00
C ARG A 696 -2.83 -4.82 57.27
N ALA A 697 -2.76 -4.66 55.95
CA ALA A 697 -3.82 -4.07 55.13
C ALA A 697 -4.96 -5.06 54.84
N LYS A 698 -4.63 -6.34 54.58
CA LYS A 698 -5.57 -7.38 54.15
C LYS A 698 -6.83 -7.53 55.02
N PRO A 699 -6.78 -7.61 56.37
CA PRO A 699 -7.99 -7.74 57.19
C PRO A 699 -8.87 -6.48 57.12
N LYS A 700 -8.26 -5.29 57.08
CA LYS A 700 -8.97 -4.00 56.95
C LYS A 700 -9.72 -3.91 55.62
N PHE A 701 -9.08 -4.31 54.53
CA PHE A 701 -9.69 -4.39 53.21
C PHE A 701 -10.80 -5.45 53.13
N ASN A 702 -10.61 -6.61 53.77
CA ASN A 702 -11.60 -7.68 53.78
C ASN A 702 -12.91 -7.22 54.43
N THR A 703 -12.84 -6.54 55.58
CA THR A 703 -14.02 -5.97 56.25
C THR A 703 -14.70 -4.91 55.39
N LEU A 704 -13.94 -3.98 54.79
CA LEU A 704 -14.49 -2.93 53.95
C LEU A 704 -15.19 -3.50 52.70
N LEU A 705 -14.56 -4.47 52.01
CA LEU A 705 -15.13 -5.10 50.83
C LEU A 705 -16.36 -5.97 51.15
N SER A 706 -16.38 -6.60 52.33
CA SER A 706 -17.54 -7.36 52.81
C SER A 706 -18.74 -6.44 53.05
N ASN A 707 -18.54 -5.34 53.78
CA ASN A 707 -19.60 -4.35 54.00
C ASN A 707 -20.12 -3.75 52.69
N ALA A 708 -19.21 -3.36 51.79
CA ALA A 708 -19.58 -2.84 50.47
C ALA A 708 -20.35 -3.87 49.64
N ARG A 709 -19.96 -5.15 49.69
CA ARG A 709 -20.68 -6.25 49.04
C ARG A 709 -22.11 -6.35 49.58
N ASP A 710 -22.30 -6.32 50.89
CA ASP A 710 -23.62 -6.49 51.51
C ASP A 710 -24.54 -5.29 51.23
N GLU A 711 -23.99 -4.07 51.22
CA GLU A 711 -24.69 -2.86 50.79
C GLU A 711 -25.15 -2.96 49.32
N LEU A 712 -24.25 -3.36 48.42
CA LEU A 712 -24.57 -3.51 46.99
C LEU A 712 -25.56 -4.64 46.74
N TRP A 713 -25.52 -5.71 47.54
CA TRP A 713 -26.51 -6.78 47.48
C TRP A 713 -27.91 -6.28 47.85
N THR A 714 -28.01 -5.52 48.95
CA THR A 714 -29.27 -4.91 49.40
C THR A 714 -29.83 -3.94 48.36
N LEU A 715 -28.97 -3.15 47.71
CA LEU A 715 -29.36 -2.30 46.58
C LEU A 715 -29.86 -3.13 45.39
N TYR A 716 -29.16 -4.20 45.03
CA TYR A 716 -29.54 -5.07 43.94
C TYR A 716 -30.90 -5.72 44.15
N LEU A 717 -31.22 -6.19 45.36
CA LEU A 717 -32.54 -6.78 45.67
C LEU A 717 -33.68 -5.78 45.38
N ARG A 718 -33.53 -4.52 45.81
CA ARG A 718 -34.51 -3.45 45.51
C ARG A 718 -34.64 -3.16 44.02
N LEU A 719 -33.52 -3.10 43.30
CA LEU A 719 -33.53 -2.91 41.84
C LEU A 719 -34.16 -4.11 41.11
N LYS A 720 -33.93 -5.33 41.61
CA LYS A 720 -34.48 -6.57 41.06
C LYS A 720 -36.00 -6.60 41.17
N GLU A 721 -36.56 -6.20 42.31
CA GLU A 721 -38.01 -6.09 42.52
C GLU A 721 -38.67 -5.19 41.46
N ILE A 722 -38.05 -4.05 41.13
CA ILE A 722 -38.53 -3.13 40.08
C ILE A 722 -38.56 -3.84 38.71
N THR A 723 -37.49 -4.56 38.36
CA THR A 723 -37.43 -5.27 37.07
C THR A 723 -38.38 -6.46 36.98
N GLN A 724 -38.66 -7.15 38.10
CA GLN A 724 -39.54 -8.32 38.16
C GLN A 724 -41.03 -7.97 38.20
N ALA A 725 -41.38 -6.76 38.63
CA ALA A 725 -42.76 -6.26 38.61
C ALA A 725 -43.32 -6.08 37.18
N VAL A 726 -42.46 -6.16 36.15
CA VAL A 726 -42.84 -6.05 34.74
C VAL A 726 -43.25 -7.44 34.20
N LEU A 727 -44.45 -7.55 33.63
CA LEU A 727 -44.96 -8.80 33.06
C LEU A 727 -44.06 -9.33 31.94
N HIS A 728 -43.45 -10.50 32.15
CA HIS A 728 -42.73 -11.25 31.12
C HIS A 728 -43.64 -12.27 30.44
N ALA A 729 -43.41 -12.55 29.15
CA ALA A 729 -44.11 -13.62 28.43
C ALA A 729 -43.81 -15.01 29.06
N PRO A 730 -44.78 -15.95 29.09
CA PRO A 730 -44.75 -17.16 29.93
C PRO A 730 -43.62 -18.17 29.65
N ASN A 731 -42.85 -18.04 28.55
CA ASN A 731 -41.74 -18.95 28.22
C ASN A 731 -40.33 -18.44 28.58
N ASN A 732 -40.19 -17.23 29.15
CA ASN A 732 -38.88 -16.57 29.32
C ASN A 732 -38.24 -16.71 30.72
N ALA A 733 -38.86 -17.43 31.65
CA ALA A 733 -38.50 -17.40 33.07
C ALA A 733 -37.15 -18.08 33.42
N ASN A 734 -36.71 -19.08 32.65
CA ASN A 734 -35.53 -19.89 33.02
C ASN A 734 -34.19 -19.37 32.46
N GLY A 735 -34.19 -18.55 31.40
CA GLY A 735 -32.96 -18.12 30.70
C GLY A 735 -32.13 -17.03 31.42
N TYR A 736 -32.74 -16.31 32.37
CA TYR A 736 -32.11 -15.18 33.06
C TYR A 736 -31.45 -15.55 34.40
N GLN A 737 -31.47 -16.82 34.82
CA GLN A 737 -30.89 -17.24 36.11
C GLN A 737 -29.43 -16.80 36.29
N LYS A 738 -28.65 -16.73 35.20
CA LYS A 738 -27.28 -16.23 35.24
C LYS A 738 -27.15 -14.74 35.58
N TYR A 739 -28.15 -13.92 35.29
CA TYR A 739 -28.19 -12.49 35.69
C TYR A 739 -28.54 -12.33 37.18
N ASP A 740 -28.98 -13.42 37.82
CA ASP A 740 -29.31 -13.49 39.23
C ASP A 740 -28.20 -14.18 40.06
N ASN A 741 -27.06 -14.52 39.44
CA ASN A 741 -25.91 -15.14 40.11
C ASN A 741 -25.25 -14.19 41.14
N ASP A 742 -24.73 -14.77 42.23
CA ASP A 742 -24.41 -14.15 43.52
C ASP A 742 -23.30 -13.07 43.52
N TYR A 743 -22.70 -12.71 42.38
CA TYR A 743 -21.61 -11.72 42.35
C TYR A 743 -21.71 -10.69 41.21
N HIS A 744 -22.74 -10.74 40.35
CA HIS A 744 -22.89 -9.76 39.28
C HIS A 744 -23.35 -8.39 39.74
N PHE A 745 -24.04 -8.30 40.89
CA PHE A 745 -24.44 -7.03 41.49
C PHE A 745 -23.26 -6.12 41.86
N LEU A 746 -22.05 -6.67 42.02
CA LEU A 746 -20.81 -5.89 42.22
C LEU A 746 -20.48 -4.98 41.03
N ARG A 747 -21.21 -5.10 39.91
CA ARG A 747 -21.20 -4.15 38.79
C ARG A 747 -21.82 -2.80 39.12
N LEU A 748 -22.70 -2.75 40.12
CA LEU A 748 -23.38 -1.54 40.57
C LEU A 748 -22.42 -0.51 41.18
N TYR A 749 -21.26 -0.94 41.67
CA TYR A 749 -20.19 -0.03 42.09
C TYR A 749 -19.30 0.34 40.90
N ALA A 750 -19.57 1.51 40.30
CA ALA A 750 -18.81 2.08 39.20
C ALA A 750 -18.82 3.62 39.26
N PRO A 751 -18.06 4.22 40.19
CA PRO A 751 -18.12 5.67 40.46
C PRO A 751 -17.71 6.55 39.27
N ALA A 752 -16.92 6.01 38.33
CA ALA A 752 -16.50 6.71 37.12
C ALA A 752 -17.47 6.59 35.94
N ALA A 753 -18.49 5.72 36.03
CA ALA A 753 -19.45 5.48 34.96
C ALA A 753 -20.76 6.23 35.20
N THR A 754 -21.49 6.53 34.13
CA THR A 754 -22.82 7.14 34.29
C THR A 754 -23.80 6.14 34.92
N PRO A 755 -24.76 6.58 35.75
CA PRO A 755 -25.75 5.70 36.38
C PRO A 755 -26.49 4.78 35.39
N LEU A 756 -26.87 5.32 34.24
CA LEU A 756 -27.54 4.55 33.18
C LEU A 756 -26.65 3.43 32.62
N GLN A 757 -25.36 3.69 32.39
CA GLN A 757 -24.42 2.65 31.95
C GLN A 757 -24.21 1.56 32.99
N THR A 758 -24.14 1.94 34.27
CA THR A 758 -24.01 0.99 35.39
C THR A 758 -25.23 0.07 35.47
N LEU A 759 -26.42 0.59 35.19
CA LEU A 759 -27.68 -0.16 35.18
C LEU A 759 -27.96 -0.88 33.84
N SER A 760 -27.11 -0.72 32.82
CA SER A 760 -27.37 -1.23 31.46
C SER A 760 -27.72 -2.73 31.40
N TYR A 761 -27.06 -3.58 32.20
CA TYR A 761 -27.31 -5.02 32.24
C TYR A 761 -28.68 -5.38 32.82
N LEU A 762 -29.27 -4.52 33.65
CA LEU A 762 -30.64 -4.67 34.16
C LEU A 762 -31.65 -4.12 33.15
N ILE A 763 -31.34 -2.98 32.53
CA ILE A 763 -32.19 -2.35 31.51
C ILE A 763 -32.39 -3.31 30.33
N LEU A 764 -31.34 -4.03 29.91
CA LEU A 764 -31.43 -5.01 28.82
C LEU A 764 -32.37 -6.19 29.11
N ARG A 765 -32.69 -6.48 30.39
CA ARG A 765 -33.64 -7.55 30.76
C ARG A 765 -35.11 -7.17 30.56
N LEU A 766 -35.40 -5.87 30.42
CA LEU A 766 -36.77 -5.40 30.26
C LEU A 766 -37.36 -5.96 28.94
N PRO A 767 -38.63 -6.39 28.93
CA PRO A 767 -39.25 -7.01 27.75
C PRO A 767 -39.28 -6.08 26.53
N HIS A 768 -39.33 -4.76 26.76
CA HIS A 768 -39.34 -3.72 25.72
C HIS A 768 -37.97 -3.03 25.55
N ALA A 769 -36.88 -3.60 26.09
CA ALA A 769 -35.56 -2.98 26.03
C ALA A 769 -35.09 -2.72 24.59
N ALA A 770 -35.39 -3.64 23.67
CA ALA A 770 -35.09 -3.49 22.24
C ALA A 770 -35.76 -2.23 21.67
N ASP A 771 -37.02 -1.98 22.00
CA ASP A 771 -37.79 -0.85 21.47
C ASP A 771 -37.40 0.48 22.14
N ILE A 772 -37.25 0.48 23.47
CA ILE A 772 -36.90 1.68 24.26
C ILE A 772 -35.55 2.25 23.83
N LEU A 773 -34.56 1.37 23.66
CA LEU A 773 -33.22 1.72 23.23
C LEU A 773 -33.10 1.80 21.70
N GLN A 774 -34.14 1.42 20.96
CA GLN A 774 -34.13 1.32 19.49
C GLN A 774 -32.98 0.44 18.98
N LEU A 775 -32.74 -0.70 19.64
CA LEU A 775 -31.72 -1.65 19.23
C LEU A 775 -32.04 -2.22 17.84
N PRO A 776 -31.04 -2.54 17.02
CA PRO A 776 -31.22 -3.12 15.69
C PRO A 776 -31.56 -4.62 15.75
N LEU A 777 -32.37 -5.04 16.73
CA LEU A 777 -32.78 -6.42 16.97
C LEU A 777 -34.28 -6.50 17.26
N SER A 778 -34.89 -7.65 16.99
CA SER A 778 -36.20 -7.97 17.55
C SER A 778 -36.09 -8.27 19.05
N PRO A 779 -37.20 -8.20 19.82
CA PRO A 779 -37.23 -8.66 21.21
C PRO A 779 -36.82 -10.14 21.37
N GLN A 780 -37.11 -10.99 20.39
CA GLN A 780 -36.77 -12.41 20.40
C GLN A 780 -35.26 -12.63 20.20
N ALA A 781 -34.64 -11.98 19.22
CA ALA A 781 -33.20 -12.02 19.03
C ALA A 781 -32.44 -11.47 20.24
N LEU A 782 -32.92 -10.36 20.82
CA LEU A 782 -32.34 -9.82 22.05
C LEU A 782 -32.39 -10.85 23.18
N HIS A 783 -33.54 -11.52 23.38
CA HIS A 783 -33.66 -12.58 24.37
C HIS A 783 -32.62 -13.69 24.15
N GLN A 784 -32.48 -14.18 22.92
CA GLN A 784 -31.51 -15.23 22.59
C GLN A 784 -30.07 -14.81 22.86
N PHE A 785 -29.68 -13.57 22.53
CA PHE A 785 -28.33 -13.08 22.86
C PHE A 785 -28.12 -12.80 24.34
N LEU A 786 -29.17 -12.47 25.09
CA LEU A 786 -29.09 -12.36 26.55
C LEU A 786 -28.83 -13.73 27.19
N VAL A 787 -29.49 -14.78 26.71
CA VAL A 787 -29.27 -16.18 27.14
C VAL A 787 -27.91 -16.69 26.66
N ASN A 788 -27.56 -16.45 25.41
CA ASN A 788 -26.37 -16.96 24.74
C ASN A 788 -25.48 -15.83 24.16
N PRO A 789 -24.78 -15.02 24.98
CA PRO A 789 -23.99 -13.88 24.51
C PRO A 789 -22.78 -14.28 23.65
N HIS A 790 -22.31 -15.51 23.82
CA HIS A 790 -21.27 -16.11 22.98
C HIS A 790 -21.69 -16.27 21.52
N TRP A 791 -23.00 -16.33 21.22
CA TRP A 791 -23.51 -16.31 19.84
C TRP A 791 -23.35 -14.95 19.18
N LEU A 792 -23.34 -13.84 19.94
CA LEU A 792 -23.06 -12.52 19.38
C LEU A 792 -21.56 -12.35 19.17
N ALA A 793 -20.77 -12.53 20.24
CA ALA A 793 -19.32 -12.37 20.20
C ALA A 793 -18.60 -13.54 20.87
N SER A 794 -17.67 -14.17 20.14
CA SER A 794 -16.90 -15.33 20.61
C SER A 794 -16.01 -15.08 21.83
N LYS A 795 -15.83 -13.82 22.24
CA LYS A 795 -15.10 -13.46 23.47
C LYS A 795 -15.88 -13.81 24.74
N TYR A 796 -17.21 -13.91 24.64
CA TYR A 796 -18.06 -14.26 25.77
C TYR A 796 -18.06 -15.76 26.02
N ARG A 797 -18.19 -16.14 27.30
CA ARG A 797 -18.57 -17.50 27.70
C ARG A 797 -20.09 -17.57 27.79
N ALA A 798 -20.66 -18.78 27.78
CA ALA A 798 -22.11 -18.96 27.95
C ALA A 798 -22.63 -18.32 29.25
N SER A 799 -21.85 -18.39 30.34
CA SER A 799 -22.15 -17.78 31.63
C SER A 799 -21.91 -16.27 31.72
N SER A 800 -21.35 -15.64 30.69
CA SER A 800 -21.12 -14.19 30.69
C SER A 800 -22.43 -13.41 30.60
N LEU A 801 -22.41 -12.16 31.05
CA LEU A 801 -23.48 -11.19 30.81
C LEU A 801 -23.22 -10.47 29.48
N LEU A 802 -24.30 -10.15 28.76
CA LEU A 802 -24.21 -9.29 27.59
C LEU A 802 -23.96 -7.85 28.05
N GLU A 803 -22.97 -7.19 27.46
CA GLU A 803 -22.63 -5.80 27.79
C GLU A 803 -22.99 -4.87 26.63
N LEU A 804 -23.45 -3.67 26.96
CA LEU A 804 -23.82 -2.67 25.98
C LEU A 804 -22.58 -1.89 25.55
N THR A 805 -21.83 -2.45 24.60
CA THR A 805 -20.59 -1.87 24.07
C THR A 805 -20.78 -1.45 22.61
N PRO A 806 -20.02 -0.46 22.11
CA PRO A 806 -20.08 -0.05 20.71
C PRO A 806 -19.88 -1.25 19.75
N TYR A 807 -18.97 -2.17 20.11
CA TYR A 807 -18.72 -3.38 19.34
C TYR A 807 -19.93 -4.32 19.28
N ASN A 808 -20.61 -4.54 20.41
CA ASN A 808 -21.79 -5.41 20.41
C ASN A 808 -22.94 -4.78 19.62
N LEU A 809 -23.13 -3.45 19.71
CA LEU A 809 -24.11 -2.76 18.87
C LEU A 809 -23.78 -2.89 17.38
N TYR A 810 -22.51 -2.76 17.00
CA TYR A 810 -22.06 -3.05 15.64
C TYR A 810 -22.48 -4.47 15.22
N LEU A 811 -22.21 -5.49 16.04
CA LEU A 811 -22.57 -6.87 15.71
C LEU A 811 -24.09 -7.10 15.62
N MET A 812 -24.87 -6.42 16.45
CA MET A 812 -26.34 -6.45 16.36
C MET A 812 -26.83 -5.82 15.05
N GLN A 813 -26.22 -4.73 14.60
CA GLN A 813 -26.50 -4.17 13.27
C GLN A 813 -26.11 -5.14 12.15
N GLN A 814 -24.94 -5.78 12.25
CA GLN A 814 -24.51 -6.78 11.26
C GLN A 814 -25.42 -7.99 11.22
N PHE A 815 -25.99 -8.41 12.36
CA PHE A 815 -27.00 -9.47 12.41
C PHE A 815 -28.23 -9.08 11.59
N LYS A 816 -28.77 -7.87 11.79
CA LYS A 816 -29.89 -7.33 11.00
C LYS A 816 -29.53 -7.19 9.52
N HIS A 817 -28.34 -6.71 9.20
CA HIS A 817 -27.87 -6.55 7.84
C HIS A 817 -27.74 -7.89 7.11
N CYS A 818 -27.18 -8.91 7.78
CA CYS A 818 -27.04 -10.26 7.26
C CYS A 818 -28.41 -10.86 6.89
N ILE A 819 -29.40 -10.73 7.76
CA ILE A 819 -30.78 -11.17 7.51
C ILE A 819 -31.34 -10.52 6.23
N HIS A 820 -31.21 -9.19 6.12
CA HIS A 820 -31.75 -8.45 4.97
C HIS A 820 -30.98 -8.73 3.66
N HIS A 821 -29.65 -8.75 3.70
CA HIS A 821 -28.82 -8.84 2.51
C HIS A 821 -28.68 -10.27 1.98
N CYS A 822 -28.68 -11.27 2.88
CA CYS A 822 -28.64 -12.68 2.50
C CYS A 822 -30.03 -13.31 2.34
N GLY A 823 -31.12 -12.57 2.58
CA GLY A 823 -32.49 -13.07 2.46
C GLY A 823 -32.84 -14.17 3.46
N LEU A 824 -32.19 -14.16 4.63
CA LEU A 824 -32.40 -15.15 5.69
C LEU A 824 -33.51 -14.70 6.64
N THR A 825 -34.14 -15.65 7.33
CA THR A 825 -35.00 -15.34 8.48
C THR A 825 -34.18 -15.29 9.77
N GLU A 826 -34.68 -14.54 10.75
CA GLU A 826 -34.05 -14.46 12.07
C GLU A 826 -33.88 -15.85 12.72
N GLU A 827 -34.91 -16.69 12.60
CA GLU A 827 -34.92 -18.05 13.13
C GLU A 827 -33.88 -18.96 12.46
N GLN A 828 -33.70 -18.86 11.14
CA GLN A 828 -32.70 -19.64 10.41
C GLN A 828 -31.29 -19.38 10.93
N LEU A 829 -30.95 -18.11 11.17
CA LEU A 829 -29.63 -17.72 11.64
C LEU A 829 -29.40 -18.09 13.11
N LEU A 830 -30.41 -17.96 13.96
CA LEU A 830 -30.34 -18.40 15.36
C LEU A 830 -30.21 -19.92 15.48
N ASN A 831 -31.00 -20.68 14.70
CA ASN A 831 -30.91 -22.14 14.63
C ASN A 831 -29.54 -22.61 14.12
N TYR A 832 -28.92 -21.85 13.21
CA TYR A 832 -27.54 -22.11 12.79
C TYR A 832 -26.56 -21.94 13.95
N PHE A 833 -26.63 -20.84 14.72
CA PHE A 833 -25.75 -20.64 15.86
C PHE A 833 -25.96 -21.68 16.96
N GLU A 834 -27.19 -22.09 17.21
CA GLU A 834 -27.49 -23.19 18.12
C GLU A 834 -26.75 -24.46 17.67
N HIS A 835 -26.95 -24.87 16.42
CA HIS A 835 -26.29 -26.05 15.86
C HIS A 835 -24.75 -25.94 15.89
N ALA A 836 -24.18 -24.81 15.48
CA ALA A 836 -22.73 -24.59 15.44
C ALA A 836 -22.06 -24.64 16.84
N ASN A 837 -22.79 -24.31 17.91
CA ASN A 837 -22.29 -24.32 19.29
C ASN A 837 -22.52 -25.66 20.02
N THR A 838 -23.33 -26.57 19.49
CA THR A 838 -23.50 -27.91 20.10
C THR A 838 -22.18 -28.70 20.03
N LEU A 839 -21.77 -29.27 21.18
CA LEU A 839 -20.53 -30.05 21.31
C LEU A 839 -20.72 -31.45 20.69
N PRO A 840 -19.70 -32.01 20.02
CA PRO A 840 -19.77 -33.37 19.50
C PRO A 840 -19.73 -34.36 20.67
N ASN A 841 -20.89 -34.86 21.10
CA ASN A 841 -20.97 -36.03 21.97
C ASN A 841 -20.95 -37.27 21.06
N GLY A 842 -20.00 -38.17 21.28
CA GLY A 842 -19.70 -39.29 20.37
C GLY A 842 -20.92 -40.17 20.06
N ALA A 843 -21.54 -39.95 18.89
CA ALA A 843 -22.36 -40.88 18.10
C ALA A 843 -22.85 -40.23 16.79
N THR A 844 -23.03 -38.91 16.75
CA THR A 844 -23.39 -38.12 15.55
C THR A 844 -22.49 -36.89 15.49
N GLN A 845 -21.60 -36.85 14.50
CA GLN A 845 -20.53 -35.86 14.41
C GLN A 845 -21.07 -34.52 13.89
N ASN A 846 -21.04 -33.42 14.65
CA ASN A 846 -21.09 -32.08 14.03
C ASN A 846 -19.65 -31.71 13.62
N THR A 847 -19.20 -32.23 12.48
CA THR A 847 -17.88 -31.88 11.94
C THR A 847 -17.89 -30.41 11.48
N SER A 848 -16.70 -29.80 11.38
CA SER A 848 -16.55 -28.47 10.77
C SER A 848 -17.20 -28.43 9.39
N GLU A 849 -17.05 -29.52 8.63
CA GLU A 849 -17.59 -29.72 7.29
C GLU A 849 -19.11 -29.59 7.25
N GLU A 850 -19.86 -30.31 8.10
CA GLU A 850 -21.33 -30.21 8.14
C GLU A 850 -21.82 -28.79 8.48
N THR A 851 -21.16 -28.13 9.45
CA THR A 851 -21.51 -26.75 9.80
C THR A 851 -21.20 -25.75 8.68
N ASN A 852 -20.14 -26.00 7.91
CA ASN A 852 -19.76 -25.17 6.77
C ASN A 852 -20.69 -25.40 5.58
N GLU A 853 -21.11 -26.64 5.31
CA GLU A 853 -22.10 -26.97 4.27
C GLU A 853 -23.46 -26.33 4.56
N ARG A 854 -23.92 -26.39 5.80
CA ARG A 854 -25.19 -25.76 6.19
C ARG A 854 -25.12 -24.23 6.03
N LEU A 855 -24.00 -23.61 6.40
CA LEU A 855 -23.81 -22.18 6.19
C LEU A 855 -23.73 -21.84 4.69
N ALA A 856 -23.06 -22.68 3.90
CA ALA A 856 -22.94 -22.54 2.45
C ALA A 856 -24.32 -22.54 1.77
N GLN A 857 -25.21 -23.45 2.20
CA GLN A 857 -26.59 -23.51 1.73
C GLN A 857 -27.39 -22.26 2.09
N LEU A 858 -27.24 -21.74 3.32
CA LEU A 858 -27.92 -20.52 3.77
C LEU A 858 -27.44 -19.28 2.99
N LEU A 859 -26.13 -19.17 2.74
CA LEU A 859 -25.53 -17.98 2.12
C LEU A 859 -25.46 -18.05 0.59
N GLY A 860 -25.86 -19.16 -0.03
CA GLY A 860 -25.67 -19.42 -1.45
C GLY A 860 -24.20 -19.28 -1.87
N TRP A 861 -23.31 -19.95 -1.13
CA TRP A 861 -21.86 -19.82 -1.30
C TRP A 861 -21.15 -21.18 -1.27
N SER A 862 -19.83 -21.22 -1.51
CA SER A 862 -19.06 -22.46 -1.55
C SER A 862 -18.62 -22.90 -0.15
N ALA A 863 -18.91 -24.15 0.22
CA ALA A 863 -18.44 -24.75 1.47
C ALA A 863 -16.90 -24.80 1.54
N SER A 864 -16.22 -25.00 0.41
CA SER A 864 -14.76 -25.05 0.37
C SER A 864 -14.10 -23.70 0.66
N GLU A 865 -14.72 -22.59 0.22
CA GLU A 865 -14.22 -21.24 0.52
C GLU A 865 -14.47 -20.86 1.98
N ILE A 866 -15.61 -21.26 2.54
CA ILE A 866 -15.92 -21.09 3.97
C ILE A 866 -14.91 -21.84 4.82
N ASP A 867 -14.54 -23.07 4.44
CA ASP A 867 -13.58 -23.90 5.17
C ASP A 867 -12.18 -23.28 5.25
N VAL A 868 -11.74 -22.64 4.16
CA VAL A 868 -10.47 -21.89 4.13
C VAL A 868 -10.45 -20.79 5.20
N PHE A 869 -11.57 -20.10 5.44
CA PHE A 869 -11.65 -19.08 6.49
C PHE A 869 -11.88 -19.68 7.88
N SER A 870 -12.75 -20.69 8.00
CA SER A 870 -13.10 -21.29 9.29
C SER A 870 -11.91 -22.02 9.91
N SER A 871 -11.09 -22.71 9.11
CA SER A 871 -9.88 -23.41 9.56
C SER A 871 -8.88 -22.52 10.28
N GLN A 872 -8.89 -21.21 10.02
CA GLN A 872 -8.04 -20.24 10.71
C GLN A 872 -8.57 -19.77 12.07
N LEU A 873 -9.78 -20.18 12.44
CA LEU A 873 -10.42 -19.84 13.71
C LEU A 873 -10.16 -20.95 14.74
N LYS A 874 -10.21 -20.59 16.02
CA LYS A 874 -10.07 -21.54 17.13
C LYS A 874 -11.31 -21.44 18.02
N PRO A 875 -12.22 -22.43 18.07
CA PRO A 875 -12.29 -23.64 17.22
C PRO A 875 -12.55 -23.29 15.74
N PRO A 876 -12.30 -24.21 14.78
CA PRO A 876 -12.41 -23.95 13.34
C PRO A 876 -13.87 -23.94 12.84
N ARG A 877 -14.75 -23.24 13.54
CA ARG A 877 -16.20 -23.17 13.29
C ARG A 877 -16.71 -21.75 13.43
N ILE A 878 -17.76 -21.42 12.69
CA ILE A 878 -18.41 -20.09 12.73
C ILE A 878 -19.51 -20.14 13.79
N THR A 879 -19.10 -19.98 15.05
CA THR A 879 -19.99 -20.16 16.22
C THR A 879 -20.71 -18.88 16.65
N SER A 880 -20.45 -17.75 15.99
CA SER A 880 -20.91 -16.45 16.49
C SER A 880 -20.98 -15.39 15.39
N MET A 881 -21.76 -14.34 15.64
CA MET A 881 -21.97 -13.25 14.69
C MET A 881 -20.67 -12.51 14.36
N ASN A 882 -19.76 -12.30 15.31
CA ASN A 882 -18.47 -11.68 14.99
C ASN A 882 -17.58 -12.53 14.06
N ARG A 883 -17.70 -13.86 14.10
CA ARG A 883 -16.99 -14.75 13.18
C ARG A 883 -17.66 -14.72 11.82
N LEU A 884 -18.99 -14.74 11.79
CA LEU A 884 -19.77 -14.65 10.56
C LEU A 884 -19.53 -13.31 9.85
N ASP A 885 -19.55 -12.19 10.57
CA ASP A 885 -19.20 -10.85 10.05
C ASP A 885 -17.84 -10.85 9.35
N TRP A 886 -16.82 -11.41 10.00
CA TRP A 886 -15.48 -11.50 9.41
C TRP A 886 -15.49 -12.30 8.10
N VAL A 887 -16.15 -13.46 8.10
CA VAL A 887 -16.29 -14.31 6.90
C VAL A 887 -17.05 -13.60 5.78
N LEU A 888 -18.11 -12.84 6.09
CA LEU A 888 -18.84 -12.05 5.11
C LEU A 888 -18.00 -10.91 4.54
N ARG A 889 -17.18 -10.23 5.36
CA ARG A 889 -16.21 -9.24 4.87
C ARG A 889 -15.14 -9.87 3.98
N CYS A 890 -14.68 -11.08 4.30
CA CYS A 890 -13.78 -11.84 3.43
C CYS A 890 -14.44 -12.19 2.09
N ARG A 891 -15.70 -12.65 2.10
CA ARG A 891 -16.47 -12.91 0.89
C ARG A 891 -16.59 -11.65 0.04
N GLN A 892 -16.92 -10.51 0.64
CA GLN A 892 -17.03 -9.25 -0.09
C GLN A 892 -15.68 -8.83 -0.70
N ALA A 893 -14.58 -8.95 0.05
CA ALA A 893 -13.25 -8.65 -0.46
C ALA A 893 -12.82 -9.59 -1.61
N SER A 894 -13.20 -10.88 -1.54
CA SER A 894 -13.02 -11.83 -2.64
C SER A 894 -13.79 -11.42 -3.89
N ILE A 895 -15.05 -10.96 -3.74
CA ILE A 895 -15.86 -10.45 -4.85
C ILE A 895 -15.23 -9.19 -5.45
N ASP A 896 -14.82 -8.23 -4.62
CA ASP A 896 -14.26 -6.95 -5.05
C ASP A 896 -12.92 -7.12 -5.78
N THR A 897 -12.10 -8.08 -5.36
CA THR A 897 -10.79 -8.34 -5.97
C THR A 897 -10.82 -9.34 -7.12
N GLY A 898 -11.77 -10.28 -7.09
CA GLY A 898 -11.78 -11.51 -7.91
C GLY A 898 -10.87 -12.62 -7.36
N LEU A 899 -10.27 -12.45 -6.17
CA LEU A 899 -9.38 -13.47 -5.60
C LEU A 899 -10.14 -14.57 -4.86
N PRO A 900 -9.78 -15.86 -5.06
CA PRO A 900 -10.30 -16.94 -4.25
C PRO A 900 -9.83 -16.83 -2.79
N ALA A 901 -10.57 -17.44 -1.87
CA ALA A 901 -10.35 -17.31 -0.42
C ALA A 901 -8.88 -17.55 0.02
N ASN A 902 -8.22 -18.58 -0.51
CA ASN A 902 -6.84 -18.92 -0.19
C ASN A 902 -5.83 -17.83 -0.63
N MET A 903 -6.03 -17.26 -1.82
CA MET A 903 -5.17 -16.19 -2.34
C MET A 903 -5.45 -14.86 -1.66
N LEU A 904 -6.68 -14.60 -1.24
CA LEU A 904 -7.03 -13.42 -0.45
C LEU A 904 -6.27 -13.40 0.89
N ILE A 905 -6.24 -14.53 1.60
CA ILE A 905 -5.46 -14.68 2.83
C ILE A 905 -3.97 -14.47 2.54
N LYS A 906 -3.41 -15.19 1.55
CA LYS A 906 -2.00 -15.06 1.18
C LYS A 906 -1.64 -13.60 0.84
N ALA A 907 -2.48 -12.90 0.10
CA ALA A 907 -2.28 -11.49 -0.23
C ALA A 907 -2.19 -10.61 1.02
N SER A 908 -3.01 -10.88 2.05
CA SER A 908 -2.99 -10.14 3.32
C SER A 908 -1.79 -10.47 4.22
N GLU A 909 -1.12 -11.59 3.97
CA GLU A 909 0.04 -12.07 4.73
C GLU A 909 1.37 -11.65 4.10
N LEU A 910 1.34 -11.11 2.88
CA LEU A 910 2.53 -10.55 2.23
C LEU A 910 3.16 -9.45 3.12
N LYS A 911 4.49 -9.42 3.14
CA LYS A 911 5.34 -8.48 3.88
C LYS A 911 6.55 -8.11 3.00
N ALA A 912 7.33 -7.12 3.41
CA ALA A 912 8.54 -6.70 2.71
C ALA A 912 9.64 -7.78 2.73
N ASP A 913 9.59 -8.73 3.66
CA ASP A 913 10.50 -9.87 3.79
C ASP A 913 9.92 -11.18 3.21
N SER A 914 8.71 -11.16 2.64
CA SER A 914 8.13 -12.33 1.97
C SER A 914 8.95 -12.76 0.76
N ALA A 915 8.96 -14.06 0.48
CA ALA A 915 9.72 -14.61 -0.63
C ALA A 915 9.14 -14.17 -1.99
N LEU A 916 10.00 -14.06 -3.00
CA LEU A 916 9.58 -13.69 -4.36
C LEU A 916 8.53 -14.66 -4.93
N ALA A 917 8.59 -15.95 -4.55
CA ALA A 917 7.61 -16.96 -4.94
C ALA A 917 6.20 -16.67 -4.39
N ASP A 918 6.09 -16.14 -3.16
CA ASP A 918 4.79 -15.78 -2.58
C ASP A 918 4.19 -14.60 -3.34
N TRP A 919 5.01 -13.57 -3.60
CA TRP A 919 4.62 -12.43 -4.44
C TRP A 919 4.19 -12.87 -5.85
N LYS A 920 4.91 -13.81 -6.47
CA LYS A 920 4.57 -14.38 -7.78
C LYS A 920 3.20 -15.04 -7.75
N SER A 921 2.95 -15.90 -6.76
CA SER A 921 1.68 -16.63 -6.65
C SER A 921 0.47 -15.71 -6.54
N VAL A 922 0.58 -14.62 -5.76
CA VAL A 922 -0.48 -13.63 -5.62
C VAL A 922 -0.59 -12.76 -6.88
N GLY A 923 0.54 -12.31 -7.44
CA GLY A 923 0.57 -11.49 -8.66
C GLY A 923 -0.11 -12.17 -9.85
N GLU A 924 0.21 -13.44 -10.09
CA GLU A 924 -0.39 -14.25 -11.16
C GLU A 924 -1.89 -14.49 -10.92
N ALA A 925 -2.29 -14.75 -9.67
CA ALA A 925 -3.70 -14.94 -9.31
C ALA A 925 -4.51 -13.66 -9.53
N VAL A 926 -3.99 -12.50 -9.12
CA VAL A 926 -4.64 -11.21 -9.35
C VAL A 926 -4.78 -10.92 -10.84
N THR A 927 -3.73 -11.16 -11.65
CA THR A 927 -3.79 -10.93 -13.10
C THR A 927 -4.76 -11.89 -13.80
N SER A 928 -4.87 -13.14 -13.32
CA SER A 928 -5.82 -14.12 -13.87
C SER A 928 -7.27 -13.80 -13.52
N ALA A 929 -7.49 -13.10 -12.40
CA ALA A 929 -8.80 -12.61 -11.99
C ALA A 929 -9.23 -11.34 -12.76
N TYR A 930 -8.34 -10.76 -13.57
CA TYR A 930 -8.66 -9.63 -14.42
C TYR A 930 -9.22 -10.13 -15.76
N PRO A 931 -10.45 -9.75 -16.14
CA PRO A 931 -11.10 -10.22 -17.38
C PRO A 931 -10.44 -9.69 -18.65
#